data_AF-A0A2E5XAQ0-F1
#
_entry.id   AF-A0A2E5XAQ0-F1
#
_cell.length_a   1.000
_cell.length_b   1.000
_cell.length_c   1.000
_cell.angle_alpha   90.00
_cell.angle_beta   90.00
_cell.angle_gamma   90.00
#
_symmetry.space_group_name_H-M   'P 1'
#
loop_
_entity.id
_entity.type
_entity.pdbx_description
1 polymer ?
#
loop_
_entity_poly.entity_id
_entity_poly.type
_entity_poly.pdbx_seq_one_letter_code
_entity_poly.pdbx_strand_id
1 'polypeptide(L)'
;MNKLYFLLFFIFSISYTQINLFELNKDNHTPILTHHHEDQISLKLNLDLFESIKEISPCDIDISVPFFEGQKLVLQLKSFNSFTDDFQLLRSRNDVFTQDDYKPNIQSYRIMGPNGWSGSISFMSDYLVGVIKRDGRLYEIKSIDKNTYVLFDVNESVVLNSFACQTQSKKELIPDRDAAYRMSSGGKCAEIAIDIDYYTFLEFDSNCSDAVEWALAVLAGVTEVYLNELNDELLLQARYIHVWETSDNYFGLDDCGDMLDELSDYWSSDPFDDIDDVDLVHLFTRKQAGGGIAWLDAVCSFDPYYKGGVTSGLNTTLTYDYPNNEPYSYNLIYVGHEMGHQFGASHTHACIWNADPSLNFPGGAIDACYDVEGSCTPPNNPPNEIWQQNEGTIMSYCDIFLPVGVTLEFHPIVENQALFPAINNKPCINDDCDDIETSCENEFIAGCTCNLAINYNPDANAEDGSCSYSNDVYVDCNGTCLIGNSDDDDVCDGIDNCPNDTNFSQSDNDSDGVGNACDNCVNIANTDQLDSDNNGVGDACEVIIIEGCTDENACNYNSNNNFDDGSCEYAIENFDCNGDCIVDLDCNNECGGSAILDQCGICNGENNTCLGCTDTEACNFDNAAIINDGCEYAIENFDCNGNCIVDLDCNNECGGTAELDECGVCNGNNISCTGCTDAEACNFDNAAIINDGCEYAIENFNCDGDCLILVDCNGECGGTATLDECNVCGGNGPQLFYDCDGNCLADIDGDLICDELDNCIEDNNPDQVDFDNDGFGDECSCQSVDILGDILVEDGSFVIYSLSNNLSNTIDWDVIGGEVVFTSSSEPPTIAIQWSELGQGTIIINQYYGSSGTCSNELNVDIVTSLSLVNNIYESNKIILVTDFLGRLINKDTHQQPLMYIYDDGSVKKIYQINK
;
A
#
# COMPACT_ATOMS: atom_id res chain seq x y z
N MET A 1 2.68 28.41 -50.61
CA MET A 1 1.60 27.81 -49.82
C MET A 1 1.82 26.31 -49.78
N ASN A 2 2.21 25.77 -48.63
CA ASN A 2 1.64 24.57 -48.02
C ASN A 2 2.26 24.42 -46.61
N LYS A 3 1.48 23.90 -45.68
CA LYS A 3 1.76 23.97 -44.24
C LYS A 3 2.80 22.92 -43.82
N LEU A 4 3.70 23.30 -42.92
CA LEU A 4 4.38 22.34 -42.06
C LEU A 4 3.36 21.80 -41.05
N TYR A 5 3.25 20.48 -40.93
CA TYR A 5 2.68 19.84 -39.75
C TYR A 5 3.84 19.34 -38.89
N PHE A 6 4.01 19.91 -37.71
CA PHE A 6 4.78 19.27 -36.64
C PHE A 6 3.85 18.23 -36.00
N LEU A 7 4.18 16.95 -36.14
CA LEU A 7 3.75 15.97 -35.13
C LEU A 7 4.76 16.04 -34.00
N LEU A 8 4.32 16.51 -32.82
CA LEU A 8 4.96 16.07 -31.59
C LEU A 8 4.53 14.62 -31.37
N PHE A 9 5.49 13.69 -31.45
CA PHE A 9 5.32 12.42 -30.79
C PHE A 9 5.54 12.67 -29.30
N PHE A 10 4.46 12.61 -28.53
CA PHE A 10 4.58 12.31 -27.10
C PHE A 10 5.13 10.90 -27.01
N ILE A 11 6.32 10.76 -26.43
CA ILE A 11 6.79 9.48 -25.92
C ILE A 11 5.92 9.22 -24.70
N PHE A 12 4.92 8.33 -24.85
CA PHE A 12 4.38 7.66 -23.68
C PHE A 12 5.49 6.74 -23.17
N SER A 13 6.14 7.17 -22.10
CA SER A 13 6.71 6.22 -21.15
C SER A 13 5.59 5.29 -20.74
N ILE A 14 5.75 3.99 -21.00
CA ILE A 14 4.96 2.98 -20.30
C ILE A 14 5.43 3.07 -18.85
N SER A 15 4.69 3.82 -18.04
CA SER A 15 4.80 3.71 -16.60
C SER A 15 4.21 2.35 -16.27
N TYR A 16 4.96 1.50 -15.56
CA TYR A 16 4.32 0.51 -14.73
C TYR A 16 3.32 1.26 -13.83
N THR A 17 2.07 0.82 -13.85
CA THR A 17 1.00 1.44 -13.07
C THR A 17 1.19 1.06 -11.61
N GLN A 18 1.84 1.92 -10.84
CA GLN A 18 2.02 1.72 -9.40
C GLN A 18 0.65 1.69 -8.71
N ILE A 19 0.33 0.57 -8.07
CA ILE A 19 -1.00 0.31 -7.52
C ILE A 19 -1.07 0.84 -6.09
N ASN A 20 -1.95 1.82 -5.84
CA ASN A 20 -2.17 2.33 -4.48
C ASN A 20 -3.17 1.41 -3.76
N LEU A 21 -2.72 0.22 -3.37
CA LEU A 21 -3.51 -0.74 -2.58
C LEU A 21 -3.93 -0.15 -1.23
N PHE A 22 -3.11 0.75 -0.68
CA PHE A 22 -3.35 1.46 0.57
C PHE A 22 -3.35 2.98 0.40
N GLU A 23 -4.28 3.64 1.09
CA GLU A 23 -4.28 5.08 1.32
C GLU A 23 -4.05 5.39 2.81
N LEU A 24 -3.58 6.60 3.14
CA LEU A 24 -3.51 7.05 4.54
C LEU A 24 -4.92 7.24 5.11
N ASN A 25 -5.27 6.49 6.14
CA ASN A 25 -6.48 6.72 6.90
C ASN A 25 -6.27 7.91 7.86
N LYS A 26 -7.22 8.85 7.86
CA LYS A 26 -7.17 10.09 8.66
C LYS A 26 -8.03 10.03 9.92
N ASP A 27 -8.67 8.90 10.20
CA ASP A 27 -9.51 8.72 11.38
C ASP A 27 -8.68 8.37 12.62
N ASN A 28 -8.84 9.15 13.69
CA ASN A 28 -8.06 9.10 14.94
C ASN A 28 -8.39 7.90 15.86
N HIS A 29 -8.74 6.73 15.31
CA HIS A 29 -9.07 5.53 16.09
C HIS A 29 -8.03 4.41 15.93
N THR A 30 -6.81 4.74 15.50
CA THR A 30 -5.68 3.79 15.48
C THR A 30 -5.35 3.35 16.91
N PRO A 31 -5.28 2.03 17.19
CA PRO A 31 -4.79 1.54 18.48
C PRO A 31 -3.30 1.86 18.65
N ILE A 32 -2.85 2.00 19.90
CA ILE A 32 -1.43 2.18 20.22
C ILE A 32 -0.79 0.79 20.30
N LEU A 33 0.08 0.50 19.33
CA LEU A 33 0.90 -0.72 19.22
C LEU A 33 2.37 -0.45 19.58
N THR A 34 2.85 0.77 19.34
CA THR A 34 4.24 1.16 19.56
C THR A 34 4.42 2.09 20.77
N HIS A 35 5.64 2.19 21.28
CA HIS A 35 6.00 3.10 22.37
C HIS A 35 5.81 4.58 22.01
N HIS A 36 5.99 4.92 20.74
CA HIS A 36 5.84 6.25 20.18
C HIS A 36 4.82 6.24 19.02
N HIS A 37 4.03 7.31 18.85
CA HIS A 37 2.92 7.32 17.90
C HIS A 37 3.39 7.59 16.46
N GLU A 38 4.57 8.15 16.29
CA GLU A 38 5.27 8.36 15.03
C GLU A 38 5.66 7.05 14.33
N ASP A 39 5.89 5.96 15.09
CA ASP A 39 6.28 4.64 14.59
C ASP A 39 5.09 3.76 14.15
N GLN A 40 3.90 4.36 14.05
CA GLN A 40 2.69 3.70 13.54
C GLN A 40 1.81 4.63 12.69
N ILE A 41 1.24 4.10 11.61
CA ILE A 41 0.29 4.81 10.75
C ILE A 41 -0.96 3.96 10.48
N SER A 42 -2.10 4.64 10.34
CA SER A 42 -3.35 4.00 9.92
C SER A 42 -3.46 4.01 8.40
N LEU A 43 -3.76 2.85 7.84
CA LEU A 43 -3.94 2.63 6.41
C LEU A 43 -5.39 2.24 6.12
N LYS A 44 -5.86 2.61 4.92
CA LYS A 44 -7.15 2.19 4.39
C LYS A 44 -6.91 1.35 3.14
N LEU A 45 -7.43 0.12 3.12
CA LEU A 45 -7.36 -0.80 2.00
C LEU A 45 -8.33 -0.39 0.88
N ASN A 46 -7.87 -0.43 -0.37
CA ASN A 46 -8.75 -0.41 -1.54
C ASN A 46 -9.29 -1.83 -1.78
N LEU A 47 -10.58 -2.02 -1.50
CA LEU A 47 -11.25 -3.32 -1.58
C LEU A 47 -11.39 -3.84 -3.02
N ASP A 48 -11.63 -2.97 -3.98
CA ASP A 48 -11.80 -3.35 -5.39
C ASP A 48 -10.48 -3.88 -5.97
N LEU A 49 -9.35 -3.23 -5.61
CA LEU A 49 -8.02 -3.74 -5.91
C LEU A 49 -7.69 -5.03 -5.17
N PHE A 50 -8.03 -5.15 -3.89
CA PHE A 50 -7.77 -6.35 -3.09
C PHE A 50 -8.46 -7.59 -3.67
N GLU A 51 -9.74 -7.49 -4.02
CA GLU A 51 -10.46 -8.60 -4.66
C GLU A 51 -9.95 -8.84 -6.09
N SER A 52 -9.62 -7.80 -6.86
CA SER A 52 -9.01 -7.97 -8.20
C SER A 52 -7.68 -8.74 -8.14
N ILE A 53 -6.81 -8.45 -7.16
CA ILE A 53 -5.56 -9.19 -6.95
C ILE A 53 -5.86 -10.66 -6.66
N LYS A 54 -6.81 -10.94 -5.75
CA LYS A 54 -7.19 -12.31 -5.42
C LYS A 54 -7.78 -13.08 -6.59
N GLU A 55 -8.67 -12.45 -7.38
CA GLU A 55 -9.28 -13.08 -8.55
C GLU A 55 -8.28 -13.35 -9.69
N ILE A 56 -7.36 -12.42 -9.96
CA ILE A 56 -6.35 -12.56 -11.01
C ILE A 56 -5.21 -13.50 -10.59
N SER A 57 -4.85 -13.51 -9.31
CA SER A 57 -3.64 -14.20 -8.80
C SER A 57 -2.40 -13.86 -9.63
N PRO A 58 -1.96 -12.59 -9.67
CA PRO A 58 -0.86 -12.15 -10.51
C PRO A 58 0.49 -12.69 -10.03
N CYS A 59 1.42 -12.83 -10.97
CA CYS A 59 2.75 -13.40 -10.71
C CYS A 59 3.71 -12.35 -10.13
N ASP A 60 3.65 -11.12 -10.66
CA ASP A 60 4.41 -9.95 -10.22
C ASP A 60 3.45 -8.74 -10.09
N ILE A 61 3.59 -7.95 -9.03
CA ILE A 61 2.76 -6.76 -8.79
C ILE A 61 3.50 -5.68 -7.97
N ASP A 62 3.56 -4.45 -8.51
CA ASP A 62 4.16 -3.29 -7.84
C ASP A 62 3.11 -2.51 -7.03
N ILE A 63 3.12 -2.64 -5.69
CA ILE A 63 2.23 -1.89 -4.80
C ILE A 63 2.93 -0.68 -4.15
N SER A 64 2.22 0.43 -4.06
CA SER A 64 2.62 1.64 -3.32
C SER A 64 1.92 1.66 -1.96
N VAL A 65 2.70 1.55 -0.89
CA VAL A 65 2.24 1.65 0.50
C VAL A 65 2.68 3.01 1.08
N PRO A 66 1.79 3.79 1.72
CA PRO A 66 2.21 4.93 2.52
C PRO A 66 3.15 4.49 3.65
N PHE A 67 4.17 5.28 3.96
CA PHE A 67 5.17 4.97 4.98
C PHE A 67 5.37 6.16 5.93
N PHE A 68 6.23 6.00 6.95
CA PHE A 68 6.50 7.02 7.96
C PHE A 68 6.97 8.35 7.35
N GLU A 69 6.84 9.44 8.11
CA GLU A 69 7.17 10.81 7.69
C GLU A 69 6.46 11.32 6.40
N GLY A 70 5.41 10.62 5.95
CA GLY A 70 4.73 10.91 4.68
C GLY A 70 5.48 10.43 3.44
N GLN A 71 6.45 9.54 3.62
CA GLN A 71 7.12 8.82 2.53
C GLN A 71 6.14 7.83 1.86
N LYS A 72 6.52 7.31 0.70
CA LYS A 72 5.84 6.20 0.02
C LYS A 72 6.85 5.10 -0.28
N LEU A 73 6.53 3.89 0.16
CA LEU A 73 7.30 2.69 -0.12
C LEU A 73 6.69 1.97 -1.32
N VAL A 74 7.49 1.68 -2.34
CA VAL A 74 7.08 0.86 -3.48
C VAL A 74 7.64 -0.53 -3.25
N LEU A 75 6.75 -1.51 -3.09
CA LEU A 75 7.09 -2.91 -2.90
C LEU A 75 6.83 -3.64 -4.21
N GLN A 76 7.88 -4.26 -4.76
CA GLN A 76 7.73 -5.20 -5.87
C GLN A 76 7.42 -6.56 -5.25
N LEU A 77 6.24 -7.08 -5.53
CA LEU A 77 5.77 -8.34 -4.98
C LEU A 77 5.84 -9.42 -6.05
N LYS A 78 6.53 -10.53 -5.74
CA LYS A 78 6.58 -11.72 -6.60
C LYS A 78 5.89 -12.89 -5.90
N SER A 79 4.97 -13.56 -6.58
CA SER A 79 4.24 -14.71 -6.02
C SER A 79 5.18 -15.90 -5.76
N PHE A 80 4.93 -16.66 -4.71
CA PHE A 80 5.55 -17.96 -4.47
C PHE A 80 4.58 -18.89 -3.73
N ASN A 81 4.73 -20.21 -3.90
CA ASN A 81 3.87 -21.19 -3.25
C ASN A 81 4.49 -21.68 -1.94
N SER A 82 3.79 -21.49 -0.82
CA SER A 82 4.15 -22.07 0.50
C SER A 82 3.60 -23.48 0.72
N PHE A 83 3.03 -24.10 -0.32
CA PHE A 83 2.48 -25.46 -0.33
C PHE A 83 2.70 -26.12 -1.70
N THR A 84 2.65 -27.45 -1.75
CA THR A 84 2.82 -28.23 -3.00
C THR A 84 1.56 -28.22 -3.88
N ASP A 85 1.71 -28.45 -5.18
CA ASP A 85 0.59 -28.60 -6.13
C ASP A 85 -0.28 -29.82 -5.79
N ASP A 86 0.28 -30.81 -5.08
CA ASP A 86 -0.43 -32.00 -4.60
C ASP A 86 -0.97 -31.90 -3.17
N PHE A 87 -0.90 -30.71 -2.54
CA PHE A 87 -1.27 -30.45 -1.13
C PHE A 87 -2.54 -31.18 -0.65
N GLN A 88 -2.48 -31.75 0.56
CA GLN A 88 -3.58 -32.52 1.15
C GLN A 88 -3.94 -32.05 2.56
N LEU A 89 -5.25 -31.92 2.82
CA LEU A 89 -5.78 -31.61 4.15
C LEU A 89 -6.16 -32.91 4.88
N LEU A 90 -5.43 -33.21 5.95
CA LEU A 90 -5.68 -34.35 6.83
C LEU A 90 -6.53 -33.90 8.01
N ARG A 91 -7.56 -34.65 8.41
CA ARG A 91 -8.50 -34.24 9.47
C ARG A 91 -8.88 -35.40 10.37
N SER A 92 -8.75 -35.21 11.68
CA SER A 92 -9.18 -36.17 12.70
C SER A 92 -10.53 -35.76 13.28
N ARG A 93 -11.60 -36.51 12.91
CA ARG A 93 -13.01 -36.19 13.19
C ARG A 93 -13.75 -37.35 13.85
N ASN A 94 -14.05 -37.25 15.16
CA ASN A 94 -14.85 -38.25 15.89
C ASN A 94 -14.30 -39.69 15.75
N ASP A 95 -13.00 -39.88 16.02
CA ASP A 95 -12.26 -41.13 15.84
C ASP A 95 -12.19 -41.63 14.37
N VAL A 96 -12.42 -40.75 13.38
CA VAL A 96 -12.26 -41.04 11.95
C VAL A 96 -11.25 -40.08 11.34
N PHE A 97 -10.17 -40.63 10.80
CA PHE A 97 -9.20 -39.92 9.97
C PHE A 97 -9.74 -39.77 8.53
N THR A 98 -9.61 -38.58 7.95
CA THR A 98 -10.01 -38.28 6.57
C THR A 98 -8.96 -37.44 5.87
N GLN A 99 -8.64 -37.78 4.63
CA GLN A 99 -7.88 -36.97 3.70
C GLN A 99 -8.86 -36.27 2.76
N ASP A 100 -8.92 -34.94 2.82
CA ASP A 100 -9.77 -34.07 2.02
C ASP A 100 -8.91 -33.38 0.94
N ASP A 101 -9.41 -33.38 -0.29
CA ASP A 101 -8.91 -32.54 -1.39
C ASP A 101 -9.32 -31.09 -1.13
N TYR A 102 -8.37 -30.27 -0.67
CA TYR A 102 -8.56 -28.88 -0.26
C TYR A 102 -7.63 -28.00 -1.06
N LYS A 103 -8.17 -26.96 -1.71
CA LYS A 103 -7.37 -25.93 -2.36
C LYS A 103 -7.27 -24.71 -1.43
N PRO A 104 -6.07 -24.33 -0.98
CA PRO A 104 -5.86 -23.09 -0.23
C PRO A 104 -6.29 -21.85 -1.02
N ASN A 105 -6.75 -20.83 -0.30
CA ASN A 105 -7.12 -19.54 -0.86
C ASN A 105 -6.03 -18.48 -0.69
N ILE A 106 -5.09 -18.70 0.24
CA ILE A 106 -3.92 -17.85 0.47
C ILE A 106 -3.09 -17.66 -0.79
N GLN A 107 -2.68 -16.42 -1.03
CA GLN A 107 -1.69 -16.05 -2.05
C GLN A 107 -0.52 -15.36 -1.37
N SER A 108 0.65 -15.96 -1.48
CA SER A 108 1.86 -15.50 -0.79
C SER A 108 2.78 -14.81 -1.80
N TYR A 109 3.27 -13.63 -1.41
CA TYR A 109 4.20 -12.84 -2.21
C TYR A 109 5.43 -12.48 -1.39
N ARG A 110 6.60 -12.62 -1.98
CA ARG A 110 7.87 -12.11 -1.45
C ARG A 110 8.11 -10.69 -1.94
N ILE A 111 8.69 -9.85 -1.10
CA ILE A 111 9.10 -8.49 -1.44
C ILE A 111 10.47 -8.56 -2.09
N MET A 112 10.55 -8.26 -3.39
CA MET A 112 11.79 -8.18 -4.16
C MET A 112 12.20 -6.71 -4.32
N GLY A 113 12.52 -6.05 -3.21
CA GLY A 113 12.74 -4.61 -3.20
C GLY A 113 14.13 -4.19 -3.72
N PRO A 114 14.23 -3.37 -4.78
CA PRO A 114 15.46 -2.63 -5.02
C PRO A 114 15.74 -1.74 -3.80
N ASN A 115 17.01 -1.63 -3.42
CA ASN A 115 17.49 -0.90 -2.22
C ASN A 115 17.24 -1.59 -0.85
N GLY A 116 17.25 -2.92 -0.79
CA GLY A 116 17.40 -3.67 0.47
C GLY A 116 16.13 -3.88 1.30
N TRP A 117 14.96 -3.89 0.64
CA TRP A 117 13.70 -4.31 1.27
C TRP A 117 13.39 -5.77 0.95
N SER A 118 13.09 -6.56 1.98
CA SER A 118 12.60 -7.94 1.89
C SER A 118 11.38 -8.14 2.81
N GLY A 119 10.88 -9.37 2.95
CA GLY A 119 9.67 -9.70 3.71
C GLY A 119 8.57 -10.33 2.84
N SER A 120 7.47 -10.72 3.48
CA SER A 120 6.36 -11.44 2.85
C SER A 120 5.02 -10.71 3.02
N ILE A 121 4.17 -10.73 1.99
CA ILE A 121 2.75 -10.33 2.09
C ILE A 121 1.87 -11.51 1.67
N SER A 122 0.98 -11.93 2.56
CA SER A 122 0.01 -13.00 2.34
C SER A 122 -1.41 -12.43 2.25
N PHE A 123 -2.05 -12.62 1.10
CA PHE A 123 -3.46 -12.28 0.89
C PHE A 123 -4.32 -13.47 1.33
N MET A 124 -5.23 -13.23 2.27
CA MET A 124 -6.16 -14.21 2.85
C MET A 124 -7.58 -13.99 2.28
N SER A 125 -8.55 -14.79 2.72
CA SER A 125 -9.94 -14.71 2.25
C SER A 125 -10.61 -13.35 2.45
N ASP A 126 -10.41 -12.70 3.60
CA ASP A 126 -11.10 -11.47 4.02
C ASP A 126 -10.15 -10.32 4.42
N TYR A 127 -8.85 -10.57 4.47
CA TYR A 127 -7.81 -9.62 4.91
C TYR A 127 -6.45 -9.99 4.27
N LEU A 128 -5.42 -9.19 4.54
CA LEU A 128 -4.03 -9.58 4.29
C LEU A 128 -3.18 -9.40 5.55
N VAL A 129 -2.03 -10.06 5.60
CA VAL A 129 -0.98 -9.82 6.59
C VAL A 129 0.34 -9.61 5.86
N GLY A 130 1.12 -8.62 6.29
CA GLY A 130 2.39 -8.26 5.67
C GLY A 130 3.48 -8.04 6.70
N VAL A 131 4.67 -8.55 6.41
CA VAL A 131 5.90 -8.28 7.15
C VAL A 131 6.91 -7.72 6.16
N ILE A 132 7.55 -6.62 6.53
CA ILE A 132 8.47 -5.87 5.70
C ILE A 132 9.75 -5.66 6.52
N LYS A 133 10.89 -6.04 5.97
CA LYS A 133 12.20 -6.00 6.61
C LYS A 133 13.15 -5.09 5.84
N ARG A 134 13.99 -4.34 6.55
CA ARG A 134 15.13 -3.60 5.98
C ARG A 134 16.10 -3.17 7.08
N ASP A 135 17.40 -3.25 6.80
CA ASP A 135 18.48 -2.67 7.63
C ASP A 135 18.33 -2.98 9.15
N GLY A 136 18.06 -4.23 9.51
CA GLY A 136 17.85 -4.68 10.91
C GLY A 136 16.52 -4.26 11.57
N ARG A 137 15.63 -3.55 10.84
CA ARG A 137 14.31 -3.15 11.34
C ARG A 137 13.19 -3.93 10.66
N LEU A 138 12.11 -4.12 11.43
CA LEU A 138 10.98 -4.95 11.05
C LEU A 138 9.68 -4.17 11.17
N TYR A 139 8.87 -4.20 10.13
CA TYR A 139 7.60 -3.49 10.03
C TYR A 139 6.48 -4.47 9.70
N GLU A 140 5.30 -4.28 10.29
CA GLU A 140 4.15 -5.18 10.10
C GLU A 140 2.92 -4.41 9.64
N ILE A 141 2.24 -4.95 8.61
CA ILE A 141 0.92 -4.52 8.14
C ILE A 141 -0.12 -5.48 8.69
N LYS A 142 -0.96 -5.01 9.63
CA LYS A 142 -1.99 -5.80 10.31
C LYS A 142 -3.38 -5.19 10.11
N SER A 143 -4.40 -6.02 9.87
CA SER A 143 -5.80 -5.58 9.77
C SER A 143 -6.36 -5.23 11.16
N ILE A 144 -7.02 -4.09 11.28
CA ILE A 144 -7.84 -3.69 12.43
C ILE A 144 -9.30 -4.09 12.21
N ASP A 145 -9.80 -3.84 11.00
CA ASP A 145 -11.11 -4.30 10.52
C ASP A 145 -11.04 -4.57 9.00
N LYS A 146 -12.19 -4.82 8.36
CA LYS A 146 -12.28 -5.16 6.93
C LYS A 146 -11.61 -4.17 5.98
N ASN A 147 -11.50 -2.88 6.33
CA ASN A 147 -10.85 -1.90 5.46
C ASN A 147 -9.78 -1.04 6.14
N THR A 148 -9.68 -1.07 7.47
CA THR A 148 -8.68 -0.34 8.24
C THR A 148 -7.54 -1.25 8.64
N TYR A 149 -6.32 -0.80 8.39
CA TYR A 149 -5.07 -1.48 8.66
C TYR A 149 -4.16 -0.56 9.48
N VAL A 150 -3.15 -1.13 10.12
CA VAL A 150 -2.05 -0.41 10.74
C VAL A 150 -0.74 -0.93 10.18
N LEU A 151 0.15 -0.01 9.80
CA LEU A 151 1.56 -0.27 9.57
C LEU A 151 2.31 0.26 10.80
N PHE A 152 3.14 -0.56 11.43
CA PHE A 152 3.91 -0.17 12.61
C PHE A 152 5.31 -0.79 12.62
N ASP A 153 6.26 -0.14 13.30
CA ASP A 153 7.58 -0.69 13.60
C ASP A 153 7.47 -1.70 14.75
N VAL A 154 7.87 -2.95 14.50
CA VAL A 154 7.82 -4.05 15.46
C VAL A 154 8.90 -3.89 16.53
N ASN A 155 10.05 -3.29 16.20
CA ASN A 155 11.13 -3.05 17.14
C ASN A 155 10.72 -2.04 18.23
N GLU A 156 9.73 -1.18 17.96
CA GLU A 156 9.15 -0.20 18.90
C GLU A 156 7.85 -0.70 19.55
N SER A 157 7.48 -1.97 19.37
CA SER A 157 6.25 -2.59 19.91
C SER A 157 6.19 -2.52 21.45
N VAL A 158 5.00 -2.18 21.99
CA VAL A 158 4.75 -2.23 23.45
C VAL A 158 4.66 -3.65 24.02
N VAL A 159 4.64 -4.67 23.15
CA VAL A 159 4.56 -6.09 23.51
C VAL A 159 5.94 -6.71 23.33
N LEU A 160 6.57 -7.13 24.43
CA LEU A 160 7.86 -7.81 24.44
C LEU A 160 7.71 -9.28 24.02
N ASN A 161 8.73 -9.82 23.35
CA ASN A 161 8.87 -11.26 23.13
C ASN A 161 9.01 -11.99 24.49
N SER A 162 8.43 -13.19 24.60
CA SER A 162 8.51 -14.04 25.79
C SER A 162 8.78 -15.52 25.48
N PHE A 163 9.13 -15.84 24.23
CA PHE A 163 9.56 -17.15 23.79
C PHE A 163 10.83 -17.62 24.50
N ALA A 164 11.01 -18.93 24.67
CA ALA A 164 12.25 -19.54 25.16
C ALA A 164 12.24 -21.03 24.81
N CYS A 165 13.13 -21.49 23.93
CA CYS A 165 13.21 -22.89 23.50
C CYS A 165 13.88 -23.81 24.55
N GLN A 166 13.45 -25.07 24.58
CA GLN A 166 14.08 -26.16 25.33
C GLN A 166 14.75 -27.15 24.36
N THR A 167 15.97 -27.63 24.64
CA THR A 167 16.66 -28.58 23.75
C THR A 167 16.70 -30.02 24.29
N GLN A 168 16.29 -31.01 23.47
CA GLN A 168 16.52 -32.44 23.76
C GLN A 168 17.82 -32.93 23.10
N SER A 169 18.91 -32.95 23.87
CA SER A 169 20.25 -33.31 23.36
C SER A 169 20.46 -34.83 23.16
N LYS A 170 20.16 -35.32 21.96
CA LYS A 170 20.71 -36.54 21.31
C LYS A 170 20.39 -36.47 19.82
N LYS A 171 21.31 -36.72 18.89
CA LYS A 171 22.55 -37.52 18.96
C LYS A 171 23.49 -37.05 17.85
N GLU A 172 24.71 -36.61 18.19
CA GLU A 172 25.74 -36.26 17.21
C GLU A 172 25.96 -37.39 16.18
N LEU A 173 25.39 -37.22 14.98
CA LEU A 173 25.91 -37.81 13.77
C LEU A 173 26.90 -36.80 13.21
N ILE A 174 28.19 -37.05 13.40
CA ILE A 174 29.25 -36.30 12.73
C ILE A 174 29.43 -36.92 11.33
N PRO A 175 29.07 -36.25 10.23
CA PRO A 175 29.52 -36.64 8.90
C PRO A 175 30.97 -36.16 8.73
N ASP A 176 31.79 -37.00 8.11
CA ASP A 176 33.20 -36.71 7.85
C ASP A 176 33.30 -35.52 6.86
N ARG A 177 33.78 -34.35 7.32
CA ARG A 177 33.91 -33.14 6.50
C ARG A 177 35.06 -33.28 5.49
N ASP A 178 34.75 -33.78 4.30
CA ASP A 178 35.56 -33.60 3.08
C ASP A 178 34.72 -33.91 1.82
N ALA A 179 33.92 -32.94 1.36
CA ALA A 179 33.22 -32.98 0.07
C ALA A 179 33.36 -31.63 -0.64
N ALA A 180 33.85 -31.65 -1.88
CA ALA A 180 34.13 -30.43 -2.64
C ALA A 180 32.86 -29.90 -3.33
N TYR A 181 32.67 -28.58 -3.22
CA TYR A 181 31.57 -27.81 -3.83
C TYR A 181 31.31 -28.15 -5.30
N ARG A 182 30.03 -28.26 -5.64
CA ARG A 182 29.49 -28.12 -7.00
C ARG A 182 28.17 -27.39 -6.91
N MET A 183 28.12 -26.18 -7.46
CA MET A 183 26.90 -25.39 -7.58
C MET A 183 25.98 -26.03 -8.63
N SER A 184 24.71 -26.22 -8.28
CA SER A 184 23.59 -26.44 -9.20
C SER A 184 22.80 -25.13 -9.26
N SER A 185 22.19 -24.80 -10.40
CA SER A 185 21.46 -23.53 -10.58
C SER A 185 19.95 -23.75 -10.55
N GLY A 186 19.47 -24.34 -9.47
CA GLY A 186 18.05 -24.56 -9.17
C GLY A 186 17.87 -24.59 -7.65
N GLY A 187 16.85 -23.88 -7.16
CA GLY A 187 16.53 -23.87 -5.73
C GLY A 187 16.02 -25.23 -5.29
N LYS A 188 16.29 -25.60 -4.03
CA LYS A 188 15.87 -26.88 -3.47
C LYS A 188 14.69 -26.71 -2.53
N CYS A 189 13.97 -27.77 -2.23
CA CYS A 189 12.79 -27.73 -1.36
C CYS A 189 12.86 -28.73 -0.21
N ALA A 190 12.12 -28.43 0.86
CA ALA A 190 11.78 -29.38 1.91
C ALA A 190 10.26 -29.44 2.07
N GLU A 191 9.71 -30.66 1.96
CA GLU A 191 8.27 -30.91 2.11
C GLU A 191 7.91 -31.12 3.59
N ILE A 192 7.01 -30.28 4.09
CA ILE A 192 6.65 -30.21 5.52
C ILE A 192 5.22 -30.73 5.73
N ALA A 193 5.05 -31.55 6.75
CA ALA A 193 3.76 -31.78 7.39
C ALA A 193 3.59 -30.85 8.59
N ILE A 194 2.51 -30.07 8.63
CA ILE A 194 2.14 -29.28 9.81
C ILE A 194 1.01 -30.00 10.55
N ASP A 195 1.15 -30.20 11.86
CA ASP A 195 0.08 -30.68 12.74
C ASP A 195 -0.52 -29.49 13.51
N ILE A 196 -1.84 -29.45 13.66
CA ILE A 196 -2.57 -28.39 14.38
C ILE A 196 -3.48 -29.05 15.41
N ASP A 197 -3.17 -28.83 16.69
CA ASP A 197 -3.88 -29.46 17.80
C ASP A 197 -5.30 -28.90 18.01
N TYR A 198 -6.13 -29.70 18.70
CA TYR A 198 -7.53 -29.41 18.97
C TYR A 198 -7.69 -28.14 19.81
N TYR A 199 -6.72 -27.81 20.67
CA TYR A 199 -6.72 -26.55 21.40
C TYR A 199 -6.67 -25.36 20.44
N THR A 200 -5.75 -25.38 19.47
CA THR A 200 -5.60 -24.32 18.45
C THR A 200 -6.79 -24.26 17.49
N PHE A 201 -7.30 -25.41 17.05
CA PHE A 201 -8.52 -25.49 16.23
C PHE A 201 -9.75 -24.83 16.90
N LEU A 202 -9.88 -24.93 18.23
CA LEU A 202 -10.98 -24.30 18.96
C LEU A 202 -10.89 -22.76 18.98
N GLU A 203 -9.69 -22.19 18.92
CA GLU A 203 -9.47 -20.74 18.90
C GLU A 203 -9.89 -20.11 17.56
N PHE A 204 -9.89 -20.89 16.46
CA PHE A 204 -10.48 -20.50 15.17
C PHE A 204 -12.00 -20.70 15.10
N ASP A 205 -12.72 -20.58 16.23
CA ASP A 205 -14.17 -20.85 16.35
C ASP A 205 -14.58 -22.25 15.80
N SER A 206 -13.67 -23.23 15.83
CA SER A 206 -13.81 -24.55 15.18
C SER A 206 -13.93 -24.51 13.64
N ASN A 207 -13.37 -23.48 12.99
CA ASN A 207 -13.23 -23.40 11.54
C ASN A 207 -11.89 -24.00 11.07
N CYS A 208 -11.98 -25.15 10.40
CA CYS A 208 -10.82 -25.84 9.83
C CYS A 208 -10.13 -25.03 8.71
N SER A 209 -10.89 -24.25 7.93
CA SER A 209 -10.34 -23.45 6.83
C SER A 209 -9.40 -22.37 7.39
N ASP A 210 -9.87 -21.59 8.36
CA ASP A 210 -9.10 -20.47 8.94
C ASP A 210 -7.81 -20.96 9.60
N ALA A 211 -7.85 -22.11 10.28
CA ALA A 211 -6.67 -22.75 10.87
C ALA A 211 -5.64 -23.20 9.81
N VAL A 212 -6.09 -23.73 8.68
CA VAL A 212 -5.23 -24.15 7.56
C VAL A 212 -4.59 -22.95 6.89
N GLU A 213 -5.37 -21.93 6.53
CA GLU A 213 -4.85 -20.71 5.89
C GLU A 213 -3.87 -19.98 6.84
N TRP A 214 -4.16 -19.93 8.15
CA TRP A 214 -3.24 -19.37 9.16
C TRP A 214 -1.89 -20.09 9.19
N ALA A 215 -1.88 -21.43 9.21
CA ALA A 215 -0.65 -22.20 9.23
C ALA A 215 0.16 -22.03 7.93
N LEU A 216 -0.51 -21.92 6.78
CA LEU A 216 0.12 -21.61 5.50
C LEU A 216 0.69 -20.19 5.43
N ALA A 217 0.05 -19.21 6.09
CA ALA A 217 0.59 -17.85 6.21
C ALA A 217 1.85 -17.83 7.07
N VAL A 218 1.80 -18.44 8.26
CA VAL A 218 2.97 -18.58 9.15
C VAL A 218 4.10 -19.29 8.42
N LEU A 219 3.82 -20.40 7.71
CA LEU A 219 4.85 -21.06 6.90
C LEU A 219 5.36 -20.14 5.79
N ALA A 220 4.50 -19.44 5.04
CA ALA A 220 4.94 -18.54 3.97
C ALA A 220 5.92 -17.46 4.46
N GLY A 221 5.66 -16.85 5.62
CA GLY A 221 6.59 -15.89 6.21
C GLY A 221 7.93 -16.51 6.60
N VAL A 222 7.93 -17.75 7.14
CA VAL A 222 9.17 -18.49 7.42
C VAL A 222 9.89 -18.88 6.13
N THR A 223 9.16 -19.32 5.10
CA THR A 223 9.70 -19.64 3.77
C THR A 223 10.41 -18.44 3.16
N GLU A 224 9.83 -17.24 3.25
CA GLU A 224 10.46 -16.01 2.71
C GLU A 224 11.76 -15.68 3.44
N VAL A 225 11.80 -15.83 4.77
CA VAL A 225 13.05 -15.68 5.55
C VAL A 225 14.11 -16.67 5.07
N TYR A 226 13.78 -17.95 4.94
CA TYR A 226 14.76 -18.95 4.48
C TYR A 226 15.22 -18.69 3.03
N LEU A 227 14.33 -18.25 2.14
CA LEU A 227 14.70 -17.83 0.78
C LEU A 227 15.64 -16.61 0.80
N ASN A 228 15.32 -15.58 1.59
CA ASN A 228 16.11 -14.35 1.65
C ASN A 228 17.52 -14.58 2.24
N GLU A 229 17.61 -15.23 3.40
CA GLU A 229 18.88 -15.45 4.10
C GLU A 229 19.76 -16.49 3.39
N LEU A 230 19.16 -17.48 2.72
CA LEU A 230 19.88 -18.58 2.07
C LEU A 230 20.02 -18.39 0.55
N ASN A 231 19.80 -17.18 0.03
CA ASN A 231 19.99 -16.82 -1.38
C ASN A 231 19.20 -17.73 -2.34
N ASP A 232 17.91 -17.95 -2.07
CA ASP A 232 16.98 -18.79 -2.80
C ASP A 232 17.35 -20.30 -2.88
N GLU A 233 18.31 -20.77 -2.07
CA GLU A 233 18.74 -22.20 -2.05
C GLU A 233 17.71 -23.14 -1.40
N LEU A 234 16.81 -22.64 -0.53
CA LEU A 234 15.81 -23.46 0.17
C LEU A 234 14.41 -22.84 0.18
N LEU A 235 13.46 -23.54 -0.44
CA LEU A 235 12.03 -23.33 -0.38
C LEU A 235 11.39 -24.29 0.64
N LEU A 236 10.57 -23.78 1.54
CA LEU A 236 9.79 -24.59 2.49
C LEU A 236 8.34 -24.66 2.00
N GLN A 237 7.81 -25.87 1.78
CA GLN A 237 6.45 -26.09 1.27
C GLN A 237 5.67 -27.05 2.17
N ALA A 238 4.46 -26.65 2.58
CA ALA A 238 3.52 -27.56 3.22
C ALA A 238 2.97 -28.55 2.19
N ARG A 239 3.16 -29.84 2.42
CA ARG A 239 2.51 -30.91 1.64
C ARG A 239 1.26 -31.44 2.32
N TYR A 240 1.30 -31.46 3.65
CA TYR A 240 0.17 -31.88 4.49
C TYR A 240 -0.07 -30.85 5.59
N ILE A 241 -1.34 -30.52 5.83
CA ILE A 241 -1.77 -29.94 7.11
C ILE A 241 -2.73 -30.93 7.75
N HIS A 242 -2.44 -31.34 8.98
CA HIS A 242 -3.32 -32.15 9.81
C HIS A 242 -4.03 -31.27 10.84
N VAL A 243 -5.36 -31.39 10.92
CA VAL A 243 -6.19 -30.66 11.88
C VAL A 243 -6.97 -31.63 12.77
N TRP A 244 -6.75 -31.50 14.07
CA TRP A 244 -7.52 -32.22 15.08
C TRP A 244 -8.85 -31.50 15.38
N GLU A 245 -9.97 -32.02 14.86
CA GLU A 245 -11.32 -31.48 15.14
C GLU A 245 -11.99 -32.13 16.36
N THR A 246 -11.30 -33.08 16.99
CA THR A 246 -11.67 -33.70 18.26
C THR A 246 -10.43 -33.83 19.13
N SER A 247 -10.63 -33.81 20.45
CA SER A 247 -9.56 -33.92 21.46
C SER A 247 -8.49 -34.93 21.08
N ASP A 248 -7.30 -34.40 20.86
CA ASP A 248 -6.06 -35.12 20.59
C ASP A 248 -5.41 -35.68 21.87
N ASN A 249 -4.20 -36.22 21.72
CA ASN A 249 -3.36 -36.71 22.81
C ASN A 249 -2.56 -35.59 23.52
N TYR A 250 -2.31 -34.46 22.85
CA TYR A 250 -1.61 -33.28 23.38
C TYR A 250 -2.43 -32.47 24.40
N PHE A 251 -3.76 -32.61 24.40
CA PHE A 251 -4.68 -31.78 25.19
C PHE A 251 -4.34 -31.76 26.69
N GLY A 252 -3.80 -32.86 27.22
CA GLY A 252 -3.35 -33.00 28.61
C GLY A 252 -1.86 -32.76 28.87
N LEU A 253 -1.06 -32.41 27.86
CA LEU A 253 0.39 -32.20 27.93
C LEU A 253 0.71 -30.70 27.95
N ASP A 254 1.36 -30.22 29.01
CA ASP A 254 1.67 -28.79 29.21
C ASP A 254 3.19 -28.50 29.09
N ASP A 255 3.93 -29.39 28.42
CA ASP A 255 5.38 -29.35 28.23
C ASP A 255 5.73 -29.73 26.79
N CYS A 256 6.53 -28.90 26.11
CA CYS A 256 6.91 -29.11 24.72
C CYS A 256 7.66 -30.43 24.49
N GLY A 257 8.42 -30.93 25.45
CA GLY A 257 9.16 -32.18 25.34
C GLY A 257 8.24 -33.40 25.31
N ASP A 258 7.25 -33.45 26.22
CA ASP A 258 6.21 -34.49 26.20
C ASP A 258 5.37 -34.40 24.90
N MET A 259 5.10 -33.19 24.38
CA MET A 259 4.38 -32.98 23.12
C MET A 259 5.19 -33.41 21.88
N LEU A 260 6.51 -33.19 21.87
CA LEU A 260 7.39 -33.66 20.79
C LEU A 260 7.51 -35.18 20.77
N ASP A 261 7.65 -35.81 21.94
CA ASP A 261 7.68 -37.28 22.05
C ASP A 261 6.37 -37.89 21.51
N GLU A 262 5.20 -37.30 21.84
CA GLU A 262 3.88 -37.75 21.33
C GLU A 262 3.70 -37.48 19.83
N LEU A 263 4.10 -36.30 19.31
CA LEU A 263 4.08 -36.00 17.87
C LEU A 263 4.92 -37.01 17.09
N SER A 264 6.12 -37.31 17.61
CA SER A 264 7.08 -38.25 17.05
C SER A 264 6.56 -39.69 17.06
N ASP A 265 5.92 -40.13 18.14
CA ASP A 265 5.25 -41.44 18.22
C ASP A 265 4.08 -41.50 17.22
N TYR A 266 3.20 -40.49 17.19
CA TYR A 266 1.98 -40.48 16.38
C TYR A 266 2.26 -40.52 14.88
N TRP A 267 3.09 -39.59 14.37
CA TRP A 267 3.46 -39.53 12.95
C TRP A 267 4.38 -40.67 12.49
N SER A 268 4.88 -41.50 13.41
CA SER A 268 5.58 -42.75 13.08
C SER A 268 4.66 -43.98 13.00
N SER A 269 3.32 -43.79 13.02
CA SER A 269 2.33 -44.86 13.15
C SER A 269 1.03 -44.64 12.34
N ASP A 270 0.28 -45.72 12.08
CA ASP A 270 -1.07 -45.73 11.48
C ASP A 270 -1.98 -44.65 12.09
N PRO A 271 -2.51 -43.68 11.31
CA PRO A 271 -2.69 -43.72 9.84
C PRO A 271 -1.60 -43.03 8.99
N PHE A 272 -0.48 -42.59 9.56
CA PHE A 272 0.57 -41.85 8.86
C PHE A 272 1.70 -42.73 8.32
N ASP A 273 1.72 -44.01 8.65
CA ASP A 273 2.71 -44.98 8.12
C ASP A 273 2.49 -45.35 6.63
N ASP A 274 1.38 -44.94 6.03
CA ASP A 274 1.13 -44.93 4.58
C ASP A 274 1.40 -43.54 3.93
N ILE A 275 1.82 -42.52 4.70
CA ILE A 275 2.06 -41.11 4.28
C ILE A 275 3.57 -40.80 4.32
N ASP A 276 4.36 -41.62 3.64
CA ASP A 276 5.81 -41.80 3.87
C ASP A 276 6.73 -40.65 3.35
N ASP A 277 6.26 -39.81 2.43
CA ASP A 277 7.08 -38.84 1.67
C ASP A 277 7.00 -37.39 2.24
N VAL A 278 7.37 -37.18 3.51
CA VAL A 278 7.63 -35.82 4.07
C VAL A 278 9.02 -35.71 4.67
N ASP A 279 9.68 -34.56 4.51
CA ASP A 279 11.03 -34.32 5.02
C ASP A 279 11.05 -33.97 6.51
N LEU A 280 10.01 -33.24 6.97
CA LEU A 280 9.83 -32.76 8.33
C LEU A 280 8.36 -32.82 8.77
N VAL A 281 8.15 -32.92 10.09
CA VAL A 281 6.85 -32.75 10.74
C VAL A 281 6.97 -31.64 11.79
N HIS A 282 6.00 -30.73 11.87
CA HIS A 282 6.01 -29.64 12.85
C HIS A 282 4.62 -29.38 13.45
N LEU A 283 4.50 -29.39 14.77
CA LEU A 283 3.27 -29.04 15.49
C LEU A 283 3.21 -27.51 15.71
N PHE A 284 2.19 -26.87 15.15
CA PHE A 284 1.88 -25.46 15.42
C PHE A 284 0.77 -25.42 16.47
N THR A 285 1.04 -24.82 17.64
CA THR A 285 0.02 -24.69 18.68
C THR A 285 -0.01 -23.33 19.38
N ARG A 286 -1.23 -22.83 19.61
CA ARG A 286 -1.54 -21.70 20.50
C ARG A 286 -1.32 -22.02 21.97
N LYS A 287 -1.34 -23.31 22.33
CA LYS A 287 -1.18 -23.79 23.70
C LYS A 287 0.18 -23.37 24.23
N GLN A 288 0.22 -22.77 25.41
CA GLN A 288 1.45 -22.34 26.06
C GLN A 288 2.08 -23.54 26.78
N ALA A 289 3.13 -24.14 26.20
CA ALA A 289 3.81 -25.33 26.70
C ALA A 289 5.32 -25.11 26.97
N GLY A 290 5.74 -23.84 27.06
CA GLY A 290 7.12 -23.46 27.39
C GLY A 290 8.02 -23.23 26.19
N GLY A 291 7.54 -22.45 25.20
CA GLY A 291 8.29 -22.05 24.00
C GLY A 291 8.18 -23.07 22.89
N GLY A 292 9.31 -23.60 22.43
CA GLY A 292 9.37 -24.68 21.44
C GLY A 292 10.42 -25.73 21.76
N ILE A 293 10.45 -26.76 20.92
CA ILE A 293 11.50 -27.78 20.87
C ILE A 293 11.48 -28.52 19.54
N ALA A 294 12.66 -28.83 19.01
CA ALA A 294 12.80 -29.69 17.84
C ALA A 294 13.94 -30.71 17.97
N TRP A 295 13.85 -31.78 17.19
CA TRP A 295 14.98 -32.69 16.98
C TRP A 295 16.08 -31.99 16.16
N LEU A 296 17.32 -32.05 16.63
CA LEU A 296 18.46 -31.43 15.94
C LEU A 296 18.87 -32.23 14.70
N ASP A 297 19.00 -31.58 13.55
CA ASP A 297 19.30 -32.20 12.24
C ASP A 297 18.23 -33.24 11.81
N ALA A 298 16.98 -32.99 12.23
CA ALA A 298 15.79 -33.80 11.94
C ALA A 298 15.50 -33.99 10.45
N VAL A 299 15.88 -33.01 9.62
CA VAL A 299 15.49 -32.96 8.21
C VAL A 299 15.90 -34.26 7.50
N CYS A 300 14.89 -34.93 6.95
CA CYS A 300 15.02 -36.22 6.28
C CYS A 300 15.68 -37.32 7.12
N SER A 301 15.39 -37.36 8.42
CA SER A 301 15.72 -38.51 9.25
C SER A 301 15.17 -39.80 8.61
N PHE A 302 16.05 -40.79 8.43
CA PHE A 302 15.67 -42.15 8.00
C PHE A 302 14.80 -42.89 9.02
N ASP A 303 14.68 -42.36 10.24
CA ASP A 303 13.83 -42.86 11.30
C ASP A 303 12.74 -41.79 11.54
N PRO A 304 11.47 -42.03 11.15
CA PRO A 304 10.43 -41.00 11.11
C PRO A 304 10.16 -40.38 12.49
N TYR A 305 10.46 -41.10 13.56
CA TYR A 305 10.38 -40.60 14.93
C TYR A 305 11.21 -39.32 15.16
N TYR A 306 12.36 -39.15 14.49
CA TYR A 306 13.21 -37.97 14.68
C TYR A 306 12.96 -36.85 13.66
N LYS A 307 11.81 -36.83 12.98
CA LYS A 307 11.41 -35.74 12.05
C LYS A 307 10.66 -34.58 12.74
N GLY A 308 10.20 -34.78 13.97
CA GLY A 308 9.31 -33.84 14.68
C GLY A 308 9.95 -32.53 15.16
N GLY A 309 9.10 -31.51 15.29
CA GLY A 309 9.33 -30.24 15.95
C GLY A 309 8.02 -29.69 16.51
N VAL A 310 8.07 -28.87 17.56
CA VAL A 310 6.90 -28.29 18.23
C VAL A 310 7.17 -26.81 18.49
N THR A 311 6.33 -25.95 17.97
CA THR A 311 6.31 -24.53 18.33
C THR A 311 5.02 -24.22 19.08
N SER A 312 5.15 -23.84 20.36
CA SER A 312 4.02 -23.56 21.25
C SER A 312 3.85 -22.07 21.54
N GLY A 313 2.65 -21.69 21.94
CA GLY A 313 2.31 -20.31 22.28
C GLY A 313 2.08 -19.37 21.09
N LEU A 314 2.00 -19.88 19.85
CA LEU A 314 1.81 -19.09 18.63
C LEU A 314 0.53 -18.27 18.65
N ASN A 315 0.56 -17.01 18.21
CA ASN A 315 -0.63 -16.17 18.11
C ASN A 315 -1.52 -16.59 16.92
N THR A 316 -2.78 -16.93 17.20
CA THR A 316 -3.80 -17.29 16.20
C THR A 316 -4.45 -16.06 15.54
N THR A 317 -4.31 -14.88 16.14
CA THR A 317 -4.94 -13.65 15.63
C THR A 317 -4.00 -12.89 14.69
N LEU A 318 -4.21 -13.07 13.39
CA LEU A 318 -3.54 -12.30 12.31
C LEU A 318 -4.11 -10.88 12.14
N THR A 319 -5.24 -10.59 12.76
CA THR A 319 -5.80 -9.24 12.90
C THR A 319 -5.46 -8.63 14.26
N TYR A 320 -5.86 -7.38 14.49
CA TYR A 320 -5.74 -6.71 15.78
C TYR A 320 -6.77 -7.26 16.79
N ASP A 321 -6.33 -7.77 17.94
CA ASP A 321 -7.20 -8.20 19.05
C ASP A 321 -6.71 -7.63 20.39
N TYR A 322 -7.44 -6.64 20.92
CA TYR A 322 -7.09 -6.02 22.19
C TYR A 322 -7.59 -6.86 23.39
N PRO A 323 -6.72 -7.23 24.35
CA PRO A 323 -5.40 -6.66 24.62
C PRO A 323 -4.20 -7.50 24.10
N ASN A 324 -4.44 -8.60 23.39
CA ASN A 324 -3.43 -9.56 22.94
C ASN A 324 -2.78 -9.13 21.61
N ASN A 325 -2.15 -7.96 21.62
CA ASN A 325 -1.56 -7.32 20.45
C ASN A 325 -0.16 -7.88 20.07
N GLU A 326 0.06 -9.19 20.20
CA GLU A 326 1.33 -9.82 19.80
C GLU A 326 1.56 -9.64 18.29
N PRO A 327 2.75 -9.15 17.85
CA PRO A 327 3.13 -9.08 16.44
C PRO A 327 3.03 -10.44 15.76
N TYR A 328 2.51 -10.48 14.54
CA TYR A 328 2.51 -11.69 13.73
C TYR A 328 3.93 -12.18 13.43
N SER A 329 4.89 -11.27 13.26
CA SER A 329 6.30 -11.62 13.07
C SER A 329 6.89 -12.49 14.18
N TYR A 330 6.35 -12.46 15.40
CA TYR A 330 6.78 -13.35 16.48
C TYR A 330 6.49 -14.82 16.16
N ASN A 331 5.38 -15.14 15.48
CA ASN A 331 5.13 -16.50 14.98
C ASN A 331 6.23 -16.96 14.01
N LEU A 332 6.68 -16.06 13.13
CA LEU A 332 7.74 -16.33 12.15
C LEU A 332 9.08 -16.59 12.83
N ILE A 333 9.41 -15.82 13.87
CA ILE A 333 10.61 -16.02 14.69
C ILE A 333 10.55 -17.39 15.38
N TYR A 334 9.45 -17.72 16.05
CA TYR A 334 9.37 -18.95 16.86
C TYR A 334 9.42 -20.20 15.97
N VAL A 335 8.64 -20.24 14.88
CA VAL A 335 8.66 -21.38 13.94
C VAL A 335 9.99 -21.44 13.20
N GLY A 336 10.53 -20.30 12.77
CA GLY A 336 11.83 -20.21 12.10
C GLY A 336 12.99 -20.72 12.97
N HIS A 337 12.94 -20.46 14.28
CA HIS A 337 13.90 -20.95 15.28
C HIS A 337 13.85 -22.48 15.42
N GLU A 338 12.67 -23.05 15.65
CA GLU A 338 12.52 -24.49 15.82
C GLU A 338 12.79 -25.27 14.52
N MET A 339 12.39 -24.73 13.37
CA MET A 339 12.82 -25.26 12.07
C MET A 339 14.33 -25.14 11.91
N GLY A 340 14.98 -24.10 12.42
CA GLY A 340 16.43 -23.94 12.42
C GLY A 340 17.13 -25.12 13.10
N HIS A 341 16.61 -25.59 14.23
CA HIS A 341 17.05 -26.83 14.87
C HIS A 341 16.81 -28.06 13.99
N GLN A 342 15.66 -28.17 13.32
CA GLN A 342 15.40 -29.26 12.36
C GLN A 342 16.40 -29.28 11.19
N PHE A 343 16.90 -28.11 10.78
CA PHE A 343 18.01 -27.91 9.82
C PHE A 343 19.41 -27.88 10.48
N GLY A 344 19.53 -28.35 11.73
CA GLY A 344 20.81 -28.58 12.40
C GLY A 344 21.48 -27.35 13.02
N ALA A 345 20.85 -26.17 13.01
CA ALA A 345 21.33 -25.03 13.76
C ALA A 345 21.22 -25.30 15.27
N SER A 346 22.24 -24.87 16.03
CA SER A 346 22.13 -24.76 17.49
C SER A 346 21.87 -23.31 17.87
N HIS A 347 21.68 -23.03 19.16
CA HIS A 347 21.62 -21.64 19.62
C HIS A 347 22.92 -20.88 19.32
N THR A 348 22.82 -19.57 19.13
CA THR A 348 23.97 -18.68 18.97
C THR A 348 24.85 -18.63 20.23
N HIS A 349 24.26 -18.67 21.43
CA HIS A 349 25.00 -18.79 22.70
C HIS A 349 25.59 -20.20 22.96
N ALA A 350 25.43 -21.17 22.05
CA ALA A 350 26.00 -22.50 22.19
C ALA A 350 27.49 -22.54 21.84
N CYS A 351 28.31 -23.11 22.71
CA CYS A 351 29.75 -23.22 22.52
C CYS A 351 30.15 -24.40 21.62
N ILE A 352 29.68 -24.37 20.37
CA ILE A 352 29.99 -25.36 19.34
C ILE A 352 30.54 -24.73 18.04
N TRP A 353 30.35 -23.43 17.85
CA TRP A 353 30.67 -22.77 16.59
C TRP A 353 32.18 -22.68 16.36
N ASN A 354 32.60 -23.03 15.15
CA ASN A 354 34.01 -23.06 14.77
C ASN A 354 34.48 -21.63 14.47
N ALA A 355 35.77 -21.37 14.67
CA ALA A 355 36.37 -20.11 14.27
C ALA A 355 36.23 -19.88 12.77
N ASP A 356 35.79 -18.68 12.37
CA ASP A 356 35.69 -18.26 10.99
C ASP A 356 36.50 -16.97 10.78
N PRO A 357 37.72 -17.06 10.20
CA PRO A 357 38.55 -15.90 9.95
C PRO A 357 37.96 -14.90 8.95
N SER A 358 37.01 -15.31 8.09
CA SER A 358 36.39 -14.40 7.12
C SER A 358 35.41 -13.43 7.78
N LEU A 359 34.71 -13.90 8.82
CA LEU A 359 33.78 -13.12 9.65
C LEU A 359 34.46 -12.56 10.92
N ASN A 360 35.79 -12.58 10.99
CA ASN A 360 36.59 -12.21 12.18
C ASN A 360 36.16 -12.94 13.48
N PHE A 361 35.56 -14.14 13.36
CA PHE A 361 34.99 -14.87 14.48
C PHE A 361 36.01 -15.85 15.10
N PRO A 362 36.34 -15.73 16.40
CA PRO A 362 37.37 -16.56 17.03
C PRO A 362 36.92 -18.00 17.37
N GLY A 363 35.65 -18.35 17.16
CA GLY A 363 35.04 -19.62 17.57
C GLY A 363 34.53 -19.58 19.01
N GLY A 364 33.54 -20.40 19.36
CA GLY A 364 32.90 -20.41 20.67
C GLY A 364 31.40 -20.13 20.59
N ALA A 365 30.86 -19.39 21.56
CA ALA A 365 29.53 -18.80 21.45
C ALA A 365 29.57 -17.55 20.54
N ILE A 366 28.51 -17.32 19.78
CA ILE A 366 28.34 -16.17 18.88
C ILE A 366 27.97 -14.93 19.69
N ASP A 367 26.97 -15.06 20.57
CA ASP A 367 26.54 -14.03 21.52
C ASP A 367 26.73 -14.45 22.99
N ALA A 368 26.40 -13.54 23.90
CA ALA A 368 26.40 -13.74 25.35
C ALA A 368 25.10 -13.22 26.02
N CYS A 369 24.00 -13.18 25.27
CA CYS A 369 22.70 -12.68 25.74
C CYS A 369 22.02 -13.62 26.74
N TYR A 370 22.38 -14.91 26.69
CA TYR A 370 21.91 -15.94 27.62
C TYR A 370 23.08 -16.74 28.22
N ASP A 371 22.78 -17.62 29.19
CA ASP A 371 23.77 -18.51 29.80
C ASP A 371 24.40 -19.44 28.74
N VAL A 372 25.68 -19.23 28.43
CA VAL A 372 26.44 -19.98 27.40
C VAL A 372 26.30 -21.50 27.58
N GLU A 373 25.85 -22.18 26.54
CA GLU A 373 25.68 -23.62 26.54
C GLU A 373 27.02 -24.35 26.25
N GLY A 374 27.27 -25.46 26.95
CA GLY A 374 28.48 -26.25 26.77
C GLY A 374 29.68 -25.77 27.60
N SER A 375 30.88 -25.72 27.02
CA SER A 375 32.11 -25.36 27.74
C SER A 375 33.24 -24.92 26.81
N CYS A 376 33.42 -23.61 26.62
CA CYS A 376 34.51 -23.06 25.83
C CYS A 376 35.85 -23.06 26.58
N THR A 377 36.96 -23.17 25.85
CA THR A 377 38.29 -22.80 26.39
C THR A 377 38.50 -21.28 26.27
N PRO A 378 38.82 -20.55 27.36
CA PRO A 378 39.12 -19.13 27.29
C PRO A 378 40.26 -18.83 26.30
N PRO A 379 40.19 -17.73 25.53
CA PRO A 379 39.30 -16.57 25.71
C PRO A 379 37.88 -16.74 25.16
N ASN A 380 37.59 -17.82 24.43
CA ASN A 380 36.36 -18.03 23.64
C ASN A 380 35.07 -18.25 24.46
N ASN A 381 35.04 -17.89 25.74
CA ASN A 381 33.83 -17.81 26.56
C ASN A 381 33.56 -16.31 26.81
N PRO A 382 32.71 -15.64 26.02
CA PRO A 382 32.61 -14.18 26.02
C PRO A 382 32.28 -13.63 27.42
N PRO A 383 33.17 -12.84 28.05
CA PRO A 383 32.92 -12.26 29.36
C PRO A 383 32.45 -10.81 29.23
N ASN A 384 31.18 -10.61 28.90
CA ASN A 384 30.50 -9.31 28.86
C ASN A 384 31.24 -8.26 28.00
N GLU A 385 31.66 -8.62 26.80
CA GLU A 385 32.27 -7.69 25.85
C GLU A 385 31.15 -7.02 25.03
N ILE A 386 31.02 -5.69 25.15
CA ILE A 386 29.88 -4.87 24.66
C ILE A 386 29.76 -4.85 23.11
N TRP A 387 30.68 -5.51 22.40
CA TRP A 387 30.80 -5.50 20.94
C TRP A 387 30.32 -6.80 20.27
N GLN A 388 29.59 -7.67 20.97
CA GLN A 388 28.95 -8.86 20.39
C GLN A 388 27.42 -8.73 20.41
N GLN A 389 26.91 -8.15 19.30
CA GLN A 389 25.50 -7.97 18.92
C GLN A 389 24.66 -7.01 19.77
N ASN A 390 24.12 -5.98 19.11
CA ASN A 390 23.12 -5.05 19.65
C ASN A 390 21.68 -5.46 19.30
N GLU A 391 21.50 -6.56 18.56
CA GLU A 391 20.25 -7.00 17.91
C GLU A 391 20.18 -8.54 17.98
N GLY A 392 18.98 -9.11 18.12
CA GLY A 392 18.78 -10.55 18.23
C GLY A 392 18.47 -11.20 16.88
N THR A 393 19.25 -12.22 16.47
CA THR A 393 18.93 -13.06 15.30
C THR A 393 17.98 -14.21 15.66
N ILE A 394 17.36 -14.87 14.67
CA ILE A 394 16.38 -15.96 14.87
C ILE A 394 16.86 -17.06 15.84
N MET A 395 18.13 -17.48 15.79
CA MET A 395 18.69 -18.52 16.68
C MET A 395 19.27 -17.97 18.01
N SER A 396 18.96 -16.73 18.36
CA SER A 396 19.41 -16.04 19.58
C SER A 396 18.25 -15.77 20.55
N TYR A 397 18.62 -15.29 21.75
CA TYR A 397 17.75 -14.98 22.88
C TYR A 397 17.91 -13.54 23.37
N CYS A 398 18.59 -12.66 22.62
CA CYS A 398 18.87 -11.27 23.02
C CYS A 398 17.61 -10.44 23.29
N ASP A 399 16.59 -10.64 22.48
CA ASP A 399 15.27 -10.02 22.50
C ASP A 399 14.39 -10.40 23.70
N ILE A 400 14.65 -11.55 24.33
CA ILE A 400 13.91 -12.00 25.52
C ILE A 400 14.36 -11.22 26.77
N PHE A 401 15.62 -10.75 26.79
CA PHE A 401 16.28 -10.21 28.00
C PHE A 401 16.77 -8.77 27.88
N LEU A 402 16.93 -8.24 26.66
CA LEU A 402 17.31 -6.87 26.38
C LEU A 402 16.18 -6.17 25.59
N PRO A 403 16.00 -4.85 25.73
CA PRO A 403 15.09 -4.07 24.88
C PRO A 403 15.74 -3.83 23.51
N VAL A 404 16.07 -4.93 22.81
CA VAL A 404 16.60 -4.94 21.45
C VAL A 404 15.62 -5.71 20.58
N GLY A 405 15.38 -5.21 19.37
CA GLY A 405 14.50 -5.89 18.42
C GLY A 405 15.08 -7.24 17.97
N VAL A 406 14.20 -8.09 17.45
CA VAL A 406 14.59 -9.27 16.67
C VAL A 406 14.71 -8.89 15.22
N THR A 407 15.81 -9.28 14.58
CA THR A 407 15.89 -9.33 13.13
C THR A 407 15.39 -10.68 12.64
N LEU A 408 14.54 -10.69 11.61
CA LEU A 408 14.18 -11.91 10.87
C LEU A 408 15.38 -12.34 9.99
N GLU A 409 16.47 -12.68 10.66
CA GLU A 409 17.77 -13.00 10.08
C GLU A 409 18.40 -14.19 10.78
N PHE A 410 19.19 -14.95 10.04
CA PHE A 410 20.12 -15.88 10.63
C PHE A 410 21.47 -15.19 10.81
N HIS A 411 22.21 -15.54 11.86
CA HIS A 411 23.58 -15.06 11.94
C HIS A 411 24.43 -15.74 10.83
N PRO A 412 25.31 -15.05 10.11
CA PRO A 412 26.08 -15.67 9.00
C PRO A 412 26.89 -16.92 9.39
N ILE A 413 27.26 -17.06 10.66
CA ILE A 413 27.90 -18.28 11.19
C ILE A 413 26.91 -19.47 11.23
N VAL A 414 25.65 -19.23 11.59
CA VAL A 414 24.58 -20.23 11.62
C VAL A 414 24.29 -20.74 10.22
N GLU A 415 24.16 -19.84 9.25
CA GLU A 415 24.01 -20.17 7.83
C GLU A 415 25.15 -21.05 7.33
N ASN A 416 26.39 -20.55 7.44
CA ASN A 416 27.57 -21.18 6.86
C ASN A 416 28.00 -22.47 7.57
N GLN A 417 27.72 -22.62 8.87
CA GLN A 417 28.18 -23.78 9.64
C GLN A 417 27.09 -24.82 9.96
N ALA A 418 25.80 -24.47 9.83
CA ALA A 418 24.68 -25.38 10.06
C ALA A 418 23.71 -25.47 8.87
N LEU A 419 23.04 -24.37 8.47
CA LEU A 419 21.94 -24.43 7.49
C LEU A 419 22.42 -24.85 6.10
N PHE A 420 23.37 -24.14 5.48
CA PHE A 420 23.93 -24.54 4.18
C PHE A 420 24.52 -25.97 4.20
N PRO A 421 25.25 -26.41 5.25
CA PRO A 421 25.64 -27.82 5.39
C PRO A 421 24.47 -28.81 5.46
N ALA A 422 23.37 -28.52 6.15
CA ALA A 422 22.21 -29.42 6.19
C ALA A 422 21.58 -29.54 4.79
N ILE A 423 21.30 -28.40 4.15
CA ILE A 423 20.68 -28.32 2.81
C ILE A 423 21.54 -29.00 1.73
N ASN A 424 22.87 -28.88 1.80
CA ASN A 424 23.76 -29.42 0.77
C ASN A 424 24.14 -30.90 0.96
N ASN A 425 23.96 -31.48 2.14
CA ASN A 425 24.38 -32.87 2.43
C ASN A 425 23.22 -33.88 2.54
N LYS A 426 21.96 -33.44 2.46
CA LYS A 426 20.77 -34.29 2.60
C LYS A 426 20.16 -34.59 1.22
N PRO A 427 20.07 -35.87 0.79
CA PRO A 427 19.74 -36.24 -0.60
C PRO A 427 18.23 -36.22 -0.94
N CYS A 428 17.40 -35.89 0.04
CA CYS A 428 15.95 -35.67 -0.05
C CYS A 428 15.61 -34.25 -0.53
N ILE A 429 16.36 -33.25 -0.04
CA ILE A 429 16.24 -31.84 -0.41
C ILE A 429 16.76 -31.75 -1.84
N ASN A 430 15.81 -31.71 -2.78
CA ASN A 430 16.05 -31.98 -4.19
C ASN A 430 15.73 -30.75 -5.05
N ASP A 431 16.18 -30.77 -6.30
CA ASP A 431 16.01 -29.69 -7.29
C ASP A 431 14.66 -29.82 -8.07
N ASP A 432 13.68 -30.61 -7.59
CA ASP A 432 12.42 -30.99 -8.28
C ASP A 432 11.19 -30.41 -7.55
N CYS A 433 11.25 -29.11 -7.25
CA CYS A 433 10.23 -28.37 -6.50
C CYS A 433 9.08 -27.92 -7.41
N ASP A 434 7.86 -27.89 -6.88
CA ASP A 434 6.76 -27.17 -7.53
C ASP A 434 7.15 -25.68 -7.61
N ASP A 435 7.37 -25.21 -8.84
CA ASP A 435 8.29 -24.10 -9.18
C ASP A 435 8.20 -22.85 -8.26
N ILE A 436 9.36 -22.30 -7.89
CA ILE A 436 9.51 -20.97 -7.24
C ILE A 436 8.83 -19.87 -8.09
N GLU A 437 8.89 -20.02 -9.43
CA GLU A 437 8.12 -19.23 -10.38
C GLU A 437 6.97 -20.10 -10.90
N THR A 438 5.74 -19.90 -10.40
CA THR A 438 4.57 -20.49 -11.06
C THR A 438 4.61 -20.15 -12.55
N SER A 439 4.23 -21.11 -13.41
CA SER A 439 4.14 -20.94 -14.87
C SER A 439 2.96 -20.04 -15.26
N CYS A 440 3.01 -18.82 -14.76
CA CYS A 440 1.92 -17.89 -14.57
C CYS A 440 1.94 -16.87 -15.72
N GLU A 441 0.91 -16.92 -16.56
CA GLU A 441 0.68 -15.96 -17.66
C GLU A 441 -0.26 -14.81 -17.22
N ASN A 442 -0.47 -14.63 -15.91
CA ASN A 442 -1.45 -13.70 -15.34
C ASN A 442 -0.84 -12.29 -15.13
N GLU A 443 -0.72 -11.53 -16.21
CA GLU A 443 -0.33 -10.12 -16.18
C GLU A 443 -1.38 -9.27 -15.43
N PHE A 444 -0.94 -8.40 -14.51
CA PHE A 444 -1.85 -7.49 -13.76
C PHE A 444 -1.87 -6.10 -14.40
N ILE A 445 -3.02 -5.68 -14.94
CA ILE A 445 -3.20 -4.38 -15.58
C ILE A 445 -4.32 -3.63 -14.87
N ALA A 446 -3.91 -2.74 -13.96
CA ALA A 446 -4.80 -1.84 -13.23
C ALA A 446 -5.36 -0.73 -14.13
N GLY A 447 -6.64 -0.41 -13.95
CA GLY A 447 -7.28 0.75 -14.54
C GLY A 447 -8.79 0.62 -14.59
N CYS A 448 -9.49 1.66 -15.04
CA CYS A 448 -10.93 1.61 -15.20
C CYS A 448 -11.35 0.55 -16.24
N THR A 449 -11.99 -0.51 -15.78
CA THR A 449 -12.53 -1.63 -16.57
C THR A 449 -13.89 -1.32 -17.19
N CYS A 450 -14.57 -0.28 -16.69
CA CYS A 450 -15.91 0.08 -17.13
C CYS A 450 -15.94 0.82 -18.48
N ASN A 451 -16.52 0.19 -19.51
CA ASN A 451 -16.63 0.75 -20.86
C ASN A 451 -17.54 1.99 -21.01
N LEU A 452 -18.27 2.38 -19.95
CA LEU A 452 -19.07 3.61 -19.89
C LEU A 452 -18.28 4.82 -19.35
N ALA A 453 -17.08 4.59 -18.77
CA ALA A 453 -16.23 5.65 -18.25
C ALA A 453 -15.40 6.33 -19.35
N ILE A 454 -15.04 7.59 -19.11
CA ILE A 454 -14.23 8.40 -20.03
C ILE A 454 -12.79 7.87 -20.12
N ASN A 455 -12.25 7.35 -19.02
CA ASN A 455 -10.90 6.78 -18.91
C ASN A 455 -10.89 5.25 -18.94
N TYR A 456 -11.91 4.62 -19.57
CA TYR A 456 -11.92 3.18 -19.83
C TYR A 456 -10.59 2.73 -20.48
N ASN A 457 -9.93 1.76 -19.85
CA ASN A 457 -8.76 1.09 -20.40
C ASN A 457 -9.18 -0.29 -20.95
N PRO A 458 -9.13 -0.53 -22.27
CA PRO A 458 -9.51 -1.82 -22.86
C PRO A 458 -8.53 -2.95 -22.54
N ASP A 459 -7.33 -2.62 -22.08
CA ASP A 459 -6.29 -3.58 -21.69
C ASP A 459 -6.29 -3.84 -20.16
N ALA A 460 -7.06 -3.07 -19.37
CA ALA A 460 -7.17 -3.30 -17.92
C ALA A 460 -7.99 -4.55 -17.59
N ASN A 461 -7.48 -5.36 -16.68
CA ASN A 461 -8.16 -6.53 -16.12
C ASN A 461 -8.48 -6.40 -14.61
N ALA A 462 -7.88 -5.42 -13.92
CA ALA A 462 -8.15 -5.10 -12.52
C ALA A 462 -8.74 -3.69 -12.38
N GLU A 463 -9.85 -3.55 -11.66
CA GLU A 463 -10.46 -2.24 -11.39
C GLU A 463 -9.71 -1.52 -10.27
N ASP A 464 -9.23 -0.31 -10.55
CA ASP A 464 -8.44 0.49 -9.60
C ASP A 464 -9.24 1.60 -8.90
N GLY A 465 -10.53 1.73 -9.23
CA GLY A 465 -11.39 2.80 -8.74
C GLY A 465 -11.16 4.15 -9.43
N SER A 466 -10.34 4.19 -10.49
CA SER A 466 -10.08 5.43 -11.25
C SER A 466 -11.23 5.81 -12.19
N CYS A 467 -12.26 4.97 -12.35
CA CYS A 467 -13.36 5.22 -13.30
C CYS A 467 -14.02 6.61 -13.12
N SER A 468 -13.92 7.42 -14.16
CA SER A 468 -14.47 8.76 -14.25
C SER A 468 -15.57 8.81 -15.31
N TYR A 469 -16.77 9.21 -14.90
CA TYR A 469 -17.96 9.23 -15.74
C TYR A 469 -18.24 10.63 -16.28
N SER A 470 -18.86 10.71 -17.46
CA SER A 470 -19.35 11.99 -18.00
C SER A 470 -20.70 12.34 -17.40
N ASN A 471 -21.04 13.62 -17.34
CA ASN A 471 -22.36 14.09 -16.88
C ASN A 471 -23.55 13.54 -17.71
N ASP A 472 -23.29 13.00 -18.92
CA ASP A 472 -24.30 12.38 -19.78
C ASP A 472 -24.45 10.86 -19.51
N VAL A 473 -23.73 10.31 -18.51
CA VAL A 473 -23.81 8.92 -18.05
C VAL A 473 -24.46 8.90 -16.67
N TYR A 474 -25.60 8.22 -16.57
CA TYR A 474 -26.47 8.23 -15.39
C TYR A 474 -26.32 7.00 -14.50
N VAL A 475 -25.80 5.90 -15.07
CA VAL A 475 -25.49 4.63 -14.39
C VAL A 475 -24.04 4.24 -14.64
N ASP A 476 -23.37 3.69 -13.62
CA ASP A 476 -22.08 3.02 -13.79
C ASP A 476 -22.24 1.62 -14.43
N CYS A 477 -21.14 0.88 -14.60
CA CYS A 477 -21.19 -0.49 -15.13
C CYS A 477 -21.82 -1.52 -14.17
N ASN A 478 -22.00 -1.18 -12.90
CA ASN A 478 -22.66 -2.03 -11.89
C ASN A 478 -24.18 -1.76 -11.80
N GLY A 479 -24.67 -0.73 -12.51
CA GLY A 479 -26.07 -0.30 -12.49
C GLY A 479 -26.40 0.73 -11.40
N THR A 480 -25.39 1.28 -10.71
CA THR A 480 -25.58 2.29 -9.66
C THR A 480 -25.88 3.66 -10.26
N CYS A 481 -26.91 4.34 -9.77
CA CYS A 481 -27.24 5.71 -10.19
C CYS A 481 -26.19 6.73 -9.71
N LEU A 482 -25.49 7.36 -10.66
CA LEU A 482 -24.39 8.30 -10.39
C LEU A 482 -24.83 9.67 -9.86
N ILE A 483 -26.12 9.99 -9.98
CA ILE A 483 -26.71 11.29 -9.60
C ILE A 483 -27.91 11.14 -8.65
N GLY A 484 -28.11 9.95 -8.07
CA GLY A 484 -29.24 9.63 -7.21
C GLY A 484 -30.37 8.88 -7.91
N ASN A 485 -31.18 8.25 -7.05
CA ASN A 485 -32.54 7.80 -7.29
C ASN A 485 -33.32 8.30 -6.06
N SER A 486 -34.17 9.30 -6.23
CA SER A 486 -34.77 10.05 -5.13
C SER A 486 -36.12 9.49 -4.65
N ASP A 487 -36.71 8.53 -5.37
CA ASP A 487 -37.98 7.88 -5.01
C ASP A 487 -37.93 6.33 -4.89
N ASP A 488 -36.76 5.74 -5.15
CA ASP A 488 -36.45 4.30 -5.14
C ASP A 488 -37.17 3.46 -6.24
N ASP A 489 -37.44 4.02 -7.44
CA ASP A 489 -38.15 3.32 -8.53
C ASP A 489 -37.29 2.55 -9.59
N ASP A 490 -36.02 2.30 -9.28
CA ASP A 490 -35.00 1.74 -10.20
C ASP A 490 -34.66 2.62 -11.44
N VAL A 491 -35.13 3.87 -11.55
CA VAL A 491 -34.67 4.87 -12.54
C VAL A 491 -33.83 5.97 -11.85
N CYS A 492 -32.86 6.56 -12.56
CA CYS A 492 -31.98 7.58 -11.99
C CYS A 492 -32.48 9.00 -12.29
N ASP A 493 -32.40 9.92 -11.32
CA ASP A 493 -33.04 11.25 -11.30
C ASP A 493 -32.89 12.11 -12.58
N GLY A 494 -31.81 11.95 -13.34
CA GLY A 494 -31.54 12.74 -14.56
C GLY A 494 -31.98 12.10 -15.88
N ILE A 495 -32.54 10.89 -15.83
CA ILE A 495 -33.32 10.26 -16.91
C ILE A 495 -34.76 9.97 -16.51
N ASP A 496 -35.11 10.26 -15.26
CA ASP A 496 -36.45 10.12 -14.71
C ASP A 496 -37.32 11.35 -15.04
N ASN A 497 -38.52 11.10 -15.58
CA ASN A 497 -39.53 12.12 -15.83
C ASN A 497 -40.45 12.41 -14.63
N CYS A 498 -40.33 11.69 -13.50
CA CYS A 498 -40.86 12.06 -12.19
C CYS A 498 -39.88 11.76 -11.03
N PRO A 499 -38.75 12.49 -10.87
CA PRO A 499 -37.69 12.22 -9.87
C PRO A 499 -38.07 12.21 -8.38
N ASN A 500 -39.36 12.27 -8.02
CA ASN A 500 -39.85 12.26 -6.64
C ASN A 500 -41.13 11.40 -6.48
N ASP A 501 -41.61 10.75 -7.55
CA ASP A 501 -42.93 10.10 -7.61
C ASP A 501 -42.88 8.81 -8.45
N THR A 502 -42.62 7.69 -7.76
CA THR A 502 -42.27 6.37 -8.35
C THR A 502 -43.09 6.00 -9.59
N ASN A 503 -42.45 5.77 -10.74
CA ASN A 503 -43.18 5.58 -11.99
C ASN A 503 -42.73 4.44 -12.92
N PHE A 504 -41.57 3.79 -12.71
CA PHE A 504 -40.91 2.62 -13.33
C PHE A 504 -40.96 2.50 -14.88
N SER A 505 -42.15 2.65 -15.44
CA SER A 505 -42.49 2.67 -16.85
C SER A 505 -42.12 3.97 -17.58
N GLN A 506 -41.79 5.05 -16.87
CA GLN A 506 -41.43 6.35 -17.45
C GLN A 506 -42.48 6.86 -18.46
N SER A 507 -43.75 6.58 -18.18
CA SER A 507 -44.86 6.87 -19.10
C SER A 507 -45.18 8.36 -19.13
N ASP A 508 -44.97 9.02 -20.28
CA ASP A 508 -45.37 10.39 -20.59
C ASP A 508 -46.34 10.34 -21.79
N ASN A 509 -47.57 10.83 -21.61
CA ASN A 509 -48.68 10.60 -22.55
C ASN A 509 -48.94 11.78 -23.51
N ASP A 510 -48.44 12.99 -23.24
CA ASP A 510 -48.53 14.14 -24.14
C ASP A 510 -47.17 14.67 -24.64
N SER A 511 -46.07 14.08 -24.14
CA SER A 511 -44.68 14.25 -24.57
C SER A 511 -44.07 15.60 -24.23
N ASP A 512 -44.37 16.12 -23.03
CA ASP A 512 -43.86 17.39 -22.52
C ASP A 512 -42.59 17.28 -21.65
N GLY A 513 -42.20 16.07 -21.26
CA GLY A 513 -41.05 15.78 -20.41
C GLY A 513 -41.37 15.47 -18.95
N VAL A 514 -42.63 15.54 -18.53
CA VAL A 514 -43.12 15.18 -17.18
C VAL A 514 -43.88 13.84 -17.26
N GLY A 515 -43.62 12.93 -16.31
CA GLY A 515 -44.27 11.62 -16.31
C GLY A 515 -45.71 11.69 -15.78
N ASN A 516 -46.58 10.81 -16.30
CA ASN A 516 -47.99 10.70 -15.92
C ASN A 516 -48.26 10.50 -14.41
N ALA A 517 -47.24 10.18 -13.61
CA ALA A 517 -47.34 9.99 -12.17
C ALA A 517 -47.31 11.33 -11.40
N CYS A 518 -46.55 12.29 -11.88
CA CYS A 518 -46.33 13.62 -11.29
C CYS A 518 -46.95 14.77 -12.11
N ASP A 519 -47.40 14.49 -13.34
CA ASP A 519 -48.01 15.45 -14.23
C ASP A 519 -49.45 15.83 -13.81
N ASN A 520 -49.65 17.12 -13.51
CA ASN A 520 -50.94 17.70 -13.14
C ASN A 520 -51.90 17.95 -14.33
N CYS A 521 -51.50 17.62 -15.56
CA CYS A 521 -52.35 17.75 -16.76
C CYS A 521 -52.39 16.57 -17.76
N VAL A 522 -51.58 15.50 -17.68
CA VAL A 522 -51.62 14.12 -18.28
C VAL A 522 -51.95 13.95 -19.79
N ASN A 523 -52.52 14.95 -20.43
CA ASN A 523 -53.01 14.97 -21.82
C ASN A 523 -52.89 16.38 -22.46
N ILE A 524 -52.33 17.37 -21.75
CA ILE A 524 -52.15 18.76 -22.19
C ILE A 524 -50.79 19.29 -21.67
N ALA A 525 -49.75 19.06 -22.46
CA ALA A 525 -48.37 19.47 -22.24
C ALA A 525 -48.18 20.83 -21.54
N ASN A 526 -47.58 20.81 -20.36
CA ASN A 526 -47.25 21.93 -19.50
C ASN A 526 -45.99 21.63 -18.65
N THR A 527 -44.81 21.61 -19.28
CA THR A 527 -43.52 21.27 -18.63
C THR A 527 -43.16 22.13 -17.41
N ASP A 528 -43.82 23.28 -17.21
CA ASP A 528 -43.65 24.13 -16.03
C ASP A 528 -44.53 23.75 -14.84
N GLN A 529 -45.46 22.80 -15.04
CA GLN A 529 -46.37 22.20 -14.04
C GLN A 529 -47.10 23.24 -13.18
N LEU A 530 -47.40 24.41 -13.76
CA LEU A 530 -48.01 25.51 -13.04
C LEU A 530 -49.45 25.17 -12.61
N ASP A 531 -49.64 25.14 -11.29
CA ASP A 531 -50.94 25.05 -10.60
C ASP A 531 -51.04 26.27 -9.66
N SER A 532 -51.79 27.29 -10.10
CA SER A 532 -51.85 28.59 -9.42
C SER A 532 -52.67 28.57 -8.12
N ASP A 533 -53.56 27.59 -7.92
CA ASP A 533 -54.39 27.49 -6.71
C ASP A 533 -54.06 26.27 -5.82
N ASN A 534 -53.15 25.39 -6.28
CA ASN A 534 -52.68 24.16 -5.66
C ASN A 534 -53.79 23.11 -5.47
N ASN A 535 -54.73 23.02 -6.41
CA ASN A 535 -55.82 22.03 -6.35
C ASN A 535 -55.48 20.65 -6.93
N GLY A 536 -54.32 20.51 -7.59
CA GLY A 536 -53.84 19.27 -8.21
C GLY A 536 -54.24 19.11 -9.68
N VAL A 537 -54.71 20.18 -10.33
CA VAL A 537 -54.99 20.28 -11.76
C VAL A 537 -54.26 21.51 -12.30
N GLY A 538 -53.38 21.35 -13.28
CA GLY A 538 -52.59 22.47 -13.79
C GLY A 538 -53.42 23.52 -14.52
N ASP A 539 -52.97 24.77 -14.49
CA ASP A 539 -53.57 25.93 -15.15
C ASP A 539 -53.83 25.69 -16.66
N ALA A 540 -53.04 24.80 -17.29
CA ALA A 540 -53.13 24.45 -18.71
C ALA A 540 -54.36 23.57 -19.05
N CYS A 541 -54.85 22.78 -18.09
CA CYS A 541 -55.99 21.88 -18.25
C CYS A 541 -57.20 22.26 -17.38
N GLU A 542 -57.07 23.23 -16.48
CA GLU A 542 -58.18 23.79 -15.71
C GLU A 542 -59.20 24.56 -16.58
N VAL A 543 -60.49 24.45 -16.21
CA VAL A 543 -61.59 25.20 -16.84
C VAL A 543 -62.17 26.21 -15.84
N ILE A 544 -61.76 27.47 -15.97
CA ILE A 544 -62.23 28.56 -15.10
C ILE A 544 -63.75 28.74 -15.25
N ILE A 545 -64.48 28.44 -14.17
CA ILE A 545 -65.89 28.80 -14.00
C ILE A 545 -65.91 30.23 -13.42
N ILE A 546 -66.46 31.17 -14.19
CA ILE A 546 -66.64 32.55 -13.75
C ILE A 546 -68.12 32.70 -13.39
N GLU A 547 -68.41 32.47 -12.10
CA GLU A 547 -69.75 32.62 -11.54
C GLU A 547 -70.15 34.10 -11.43
N GLY A 548 -71.40 34.42 -11.77
CA GLY A 548 -71.97 35.76 -11.61
C GLY A 548 -73.06 36.07 -12.62
N CYS A 549 -73.72 37.22 -12.46
CA CYS A 549 -74.87 37.61 -13.29
C CYS A 549 -74.60 37.57 -14.81
N THR A 550 -75.49 36.89 -15.54
CA THR A 550 -75.43 36.74 -17.02
C THR A 550 -76.52 37.52 -17.79
N ASP A 551 -77.42 38.24 -17.09
CA ASP A 551 -78.46 39.07 -17.72
C ASP A 551 -77.91 40.46 -18.13
N GLU A 552 -77.92 40.76 -19.44
CA GLU A 552 -77.42 42.01 -20.04
C GLU A 552 -78.09 43.30 -19.53
N ASN A 553 -79.18 43.19 -18.76
CA ASN A 553 -79.94 44.32 -18.21
C ASN A 553 -79.70 44.56 -16.70
N ALA A 554 -78.91 43.73 -16.04
CA ALA A 554 -78.51 43.90 -14.65
C ALA A 554 -77.32 44.85 -14.51
N CYS A 555 -77.22 45.54 -13.38
CA CYS A 555 -76.16 46.51 -13.12
C CYS A 555 -74.78 45.87 -12.95
N ASN A 556 -74.73 44.60 -12.52
CA ASN A 556 -73.52 43.80 -12.37
C ASN A 556 -73.35 42.74 -13.49
N TYR A 557 -73.95 42.97 -14.65
CA TYR A 557 -73.72 42.13 -15.83
C TYR A 557 -72.24 42.12 -16.24
N ASN A 558 -71.70 40.93 -16.50
CA ASN A 558 -70.37 40.79 -17.09
C ASN A 558 -70.39 39.70 -18.17
N SER A 559 -69.97 40.07 -19.39
CA SER A 559 -69.90 39.17 -20.54
C SER A 559 -68.89 38.02 -20.40
N ASN A 560 -68.02 38.08 -19.38
CA ASN A 560 -67.04 37.03 -19.09
C ASN A 560 -67.59 35.96 -18.14
N ASN A 561 -68.71 36.22 -17.44
CA ASN A 561 -69.33 35.24 -16.55
C ASN A 561 -69.96 34.13 -17.40
N ASN A 562 -69.63 32.88 -17.10
CA ASN A 562 -70.08 31.71 -17.86
C ASN A 562 -71.10 30.84 -17.08
N PHE A 563 -71.41 31.19 -15.84
CA PHE A 563 -72.37 30.51 -14.98
C PHE A 563 -73.15 31.50 -14.09
N ASP A 564 -74.48 31.46 -14.14
CA ASP A 564 -75.34 32.38 -13.37
C ASP A 564 -75.63 31.82 -11.97
N ASP A 565 -75.08 32.49 -10.95
CA ASP A 565 -75.23 32.18 -9.53
C ASP A 565 -76.49 32.80 -8.89
N GLY A 566 -77.23 33.62 -9.65
CA GLY A 566 -78.41 34.35 -9.17
C GLY A 566 -78.10 35.71 -8.53
N SER A 567 -76.88 36.25 -8.70
CA SER A 567 -76.42 37.52 -8.12
C SER A 567 -76.91 38.80 -8.83
N CYS A 568 -77.77 38.72 -9.85
CA CYS A 568 -78.16 39.89 -10.65
C CYS A 568 -78.87 41.02 -9.86
N GLU A 569 -78.25 42.21 -9.83
CA GLU A 569 -78.75 43.42 -9.15
C GLU A 569 -79.25 44.50 -10.12
N TYR A 570 -80.15 45.38 -9.65
CA TYR A 570 -80.80 46.42 -10.45
C TYR A 570 -80.84 47.78 -9.71
N ALA A 571 -80.78 48.89 -10.45
CA ALA A 571 -80.61 50.24 -9.90
C ALA A 571 -81.79 50.75 -9.04
N ILE A 572 -81.47 51.59 -8.06
CA ILE A 572 -82.39 52.17 -7.06
C ILE A 572 -82.88 53.56 -7.53
N GLU A 573 -84.10 53.96 -7.14
CA GLU A 573 -84.72 55.23 -7.55
C GLU A 573 -83.85 56.47 -7.18
N ASN A 574 -83.56 57.31 -8.17
CA ASN A 574 -82.64 58.48 -8.15
C ASN A 574 -81.14 58.17 -8.16
N PHE A 575 -80.75 56.94 -8.46
CA PHE A 575 -79.37 56.54 -8.74
C PHE A 575 -79.31 55.74 -10.05
N ASP A 576 -78.13 55.62 -10.65
CA ASP A 576 -77.88 54.68 -11.75
C ASP A 576 -77.22 53.37 -11.27
N CYS A 577 -76.84 52.50 -12.22
CA CYS A 577 -76.26 51.19 -11.92
C CYS A 577 -74.89 51.21 -11.24
N ASN A 578 -74.17 52.34 -11.24
CA ASN A 578 -72.90 52.47 -10.51
C ASN A 578 -73.12 53.00 -9.08
N GLY A 579 -74.37 53.25 -8.68
CA GLY A 579 -74.69 53.98 -7.45
C GLY A 579 -74.43 55.48 -7.56
N ASP A 580 -74.31 56.04 -8.78
CA ASP A 580 -74.13 57.47 -8.98
C ASP A 580 -75.46 58.22 -8.84
N CYS A 581 -75.47 59.25 -7.99
CA CYS A 581 -76.63 60.10 -7.72
C CYS A 581 -76.96 60.96 -8.96
N ILE A 582 -78.17 60.83 -9.52
CA ILE A 582 -78.56 61.55 -10.75
C ILE A 582 -79.18 62.94 -10.50
N VAL A 583 -78.99 63.48 -9.28
CA VAL A 583 -79.38 64.82 -8.81
C VAL A 583 -78.26 65.43 -7.94
N ASP A 584 -78.37 66.68 -7.51
CA ASP A 584 -77.29 67.36 -6.76
C ASP A 584 -77.17 66.91 -5.28
N LEU A 585 -75.94 66.85 -4.76
CA LEU A 585 -75.58 66.49 -3.38
C LEU A 585 -75.35 67.74 -2.48
N ASP A 586 -75.49 67.60 -1.16
CA ASP A 586 -75.17 68.66 -0.16
C ASP A 586 -73.80 68.47 0.54
N CYS A 587 -73.40 69.33 1.52
CA CYS A 587 -72.08 69.17 2.18
C CYS A 587 -71.92 67.99 3.15
N ASN A 588 -72.97 67.20 3.38
CA ASN A 588 -72.84 65.89 4.02
C ASN A 588 -72.89 64.74 2.99
N ASN A 589 -72.83 65.07 1.69
CA ASN A 589 -72.93 64.14 0.57
C ASN A 589 -74.23 63.32 0.57
N GLU A 590 -75.35 63.89 1.00
CA GLU A 590 -76.68 63.27 0.80
C GLU A 590 -77.29 63.68 -0.54
N CYS A 591 -77.70 62.69 -1.34
CA CYS A 591 -78.30 62.86 -2.67
C CYS A 591 -79.64 63.59 -2.57
N GLY A 592 -79.67 64.89 -2.91
CA GLY A 592 -80.82 65.78 -2.70
C GLY A 592 -80.92 66.48 -1.34
N GLY A 593 -79.82 66.59 -0.59
CA GLY A 593 -79.76 67.23 0.75
C GLY A 593 -79.85 68.77 0.79
N SER A 594 -79.47 69.39 1.94
CA SER A 594 -79.56 70.86 2.14
C SER A 594 -78.55 71.54 3.12
N ALA A 595 -77.47 70.87 3.53
CA ALA A 595 -76.48 71.41 4.48
C ALA A 595 -75.34 72.24 3.84
N ILE A 596 -74.70 73.17 4.60
CA ILE A 596 -73.64 74.10 4.13
C ILE A 596 -72.45 74.25 5.13
N LEU A 597 -71.22 74.41 4.64
CA LEU A 597 -69.93 74.38 5.38
C LEU A 597 -69.49 75.69 6.08
N ASP A 598 -68.76 75.56 7.19
CA ASP A 598 -67.99 76.62 7.86
C ASP A 598 -66.49 76.63 7.47
N GLN A 599 -65.69 77.47 8.12
CA GLN A 599 -64.29 77.80 7.80
C GLN A 599 -63.24 77.14 8.73
N CYS A 600 -63.62 76.43 9.80
CA CYS A 600 -62.79 75.34 10.37
C CYS A 600 -63.11 73.99 9.67
N GLY A 601 -64.02 73.96 8.68
CA GLY A 601 -64.27 72.83 7.79
C GLY A 601 -65.45 71.93 8.19
N ILE A 602 -66.38 72.39 9.03
CA ILE A 602 -67.52 71.60 9.52
C ILE A 602 -68.83 72.09 8.89
N CYS A 603 -69.62 71.14 8.38
CA CYS A 603 -70.95 71.39 7.82
C CYS A 603 -71.89 71.92 8.95
N ASN A 604 -72.23 73.22 8.89
CA ASN A 604 -72.93 74.07 9.89
C ASN A 604 -72.21 74.39 11.25
N GLY A 605 -70.95 74.84 11.23
CA GLY A 605 -70.20 75.33 12.42
C GLY A 605 -70.04 76.88 12.57
N GLU A 606 -69.36 77.33 13.65
CA GLU A 606 -69.15 78.76 14.00
C GLU A 606 -67.66 79.20 14.27
N ASN A 607 -66.67 78.64 13.58
CA ASN A 607 -65.37 79.32 13.30
C ASN A 607 -64.53 79.95 14.44
N ASN A 608 -64.36 79.34 15.62
CA ASN A 608 -63.40 79.87 16.62
C ASN A 608 -62.73 78.85 17.58
N THR A 609 -62.82 77.55 17.29
CA THR A 609 -62.46 76.47 18.23
C THR A 609 -61.18 75.71 17.90
N CYS A 610 -60.38 76.14 16.92
CA CYS A 610 -59.41 75.27 16.25
C CYS A 610 -57.91 75.72 16.26
N LEU A 611 -57.40 76.39 17.32
CA LEU A 611 -56.01 76.93 17.43
C LEU A 611 -55.31 76.60 18.79
N GLY A 612 -54.03 76.19 18.77
CA GLY A 612 -53.22 75.82 19.97
C GLY A 612 -52.10 74.78 19.67
N CYS A 613 -51.30 74.34 20.66
CA CYS A 613 -50.20 73.35 20.45
C CYS A 613 -50.73 71.91 20.21
N THR A 614 -50.39 71.28 19.08
CA THR A 614 -50.98 69.99 18.66
C THR A 614 -50.14 68.73 18.97
N ASP A 615 -49.03 68.83 19.71
CA ASP A 615 -48.14 67.69 19.97
C ASP A 615 -48.33 67.09 21.38
N THR A 616 -48.69 65.81 21.46
CA THR A 616 -49.01 65.10 22.72
C THR A 616 -47.84 64.93 23.67
N GLU A 617 -46.59 65.05 23.21
CA GLU A 617 -45.39 64.90 24.05
C GLU A 617 -44.85 66.25 24.58
N ALA A 618 -45.46 67.37 24.17
CA ALA A 618 -45.10 68.69 24.64
C ALA A 618 -45.63 68.98 26.07
N CYS A 619 -44.80 69.60 26.91
CA CYS A 619 -45.18 70.05 28.25
C CYS A 619 -46.29 71.13 28.25
N ASN A 620 -46.64 71.71 27.08
CA ASN A 620 -47.72 72.69 26.88
C ASN A 620 -48.80 72.26 25.84
N PHE A 621 -48.97 70.95 25.59
CA PHE A 621 -49.96 70.39 24.67
C PHE A 621 -51.40 70.90 24.88
N ASP A 622 -52.09 71.25 23.79
CA ASP A 622 -53.53 71.56 23.75
C ASP A 622 -54.28 70.65 22.74
N ASN A 623 -54.94 69.65 23.32
CA ASN A 623 -55.78 68.65 22.65
C ASN A 623 -56.97 69.20 21.83
N ALA A 624 -57.27 70.51 21.89
CA ALA A 624 -58.39 71.12 21.17
C ALA A 624 -57.99 71.82 19.84
N ALA A 625 -56.71 71.85 19.49
CA ALA A 625 -56.20 72.60 18.34
C ALA A 625 -56.21 71.84 17.00
N ILE A 626 -56.44 72.54 15.89
CA ILE A 626 -56.33 72.01 14.50
C ILE A 626 -55.38 72.88 13.65
N ILE A 627 -54.98 74.05 14.15
CA ILE A 627 -53.96 74.95 13.59
C ILE A 627 -52.94 75.22 14.71
N ASN A 628 -51.68 74.82 14.52
CA ASN A 628 -50.65 74.86 15.55
C ASN A 628 -50.01 76.26 15.72
N ASP A 629 -49.87 76.74 16.96
CA ASP A 629 -49.21 78.02 17.29
C ASP A 629 -48.01 77.97 18.28
N GLY A 630 -47.55 76.78 18.71
CA GLY A 630 -46.21 76.57 19.31
C GLY A 630 -46.11 75.64 20.54
N CYS A 631 -45.12 74.73 20.56
CA CYS A 631 -44.93 73.68 21.57
C CYS A 631 -43.55 73.68 22.26
N GLU A 632 -43.47 73.28 23.54
CA GLU A 632 -42.28 73.23 24.41
C GLU A 632 -42.12 71.83 25.08
N TYR A 633 -40.89 71.33 25.29
CA TYR A 633 -40.61 69.94 25.76
C TYR A 633 -39.56 69.89 26.89
N ALA A 634 -39.46 68.75 27.58
CA ALA A 634 -38.49 68.48 28.64
C ALA A 634 -37.06 68.20 28.11
N ILE A 635 -36.07 68.23 29.01
CA ILE A 635 -34.66 67.92 28.71
C ILE A 635 -34.39 66.44 28.98
N GLU A 636 -33.59 65.81 28.12
CA GLU A 636 -33.18 64.39 28.20
C GLU A 636 -32.70 63.99 29.62
N ASN A 637 -33.12 62.81 30.08
CA ASN A 637 -32.96 62.27 31.45
C ASN A 637 -33.69 63.03 32.59
N PHE A 638 -34.53 64.02 32.31
CA PHE A 638 -35.36 64.73 33.29
C PHE A 638 -36.84 64.81 32.88
N ASP A 639 -37.75 64.89 33.86
CA ASP A 639 -39.19 65.15 33.62
C ASP A 639 -39.48 66.64 33.30
N CYS A 640 -40.71 66.97 32.86
CA CYS A 640 -41.16 68.36 32.62
C CYS A 640 -41.11 69.28 33.87
N ASN A 641 -40.76 68.76 35.07
CA ASN A 641 -40.57 69.52 36.30
C ASN A 641 -39.10 69.56 36.77
N GLY A 642 -38.16 68.97 36.02
CA GLY A 642 -36.72 69.00 36.29
C GLY A 642 -36.21 67.94 37.27
N ASN A 643 -36.87 66.79 37.41
CA ASN A 643 -36.38 65.67 38.24
C ASN A 643 -35.73 64.57 37.39
N CYS A 644 -34.61 64.01 37.85
CA CYS A 644 -33.90 62.90 37.20
C CYS A 644 -34.77 61.62 37.19
N ILE A 645 -34.83 60.90 36.06
CA ILE A 645 -35.70 59.71 35.87
C ILE A 645 -34.95 58.40 35.57
N VAL A 646 -33.62 58.39 35.65
CA VAL A 646 -32.76 57.21 35.46
C VAL A 646 -31.80 57.03 36.65
N ASP A 647 -31.21 55.84 36.79
CA ASP A 647 -30.30 55.54 37.90
C ASP A 647 -29.00 56.38 37.85
N LEU A 648 -28.33 56.47 39.00
CA LEU A 648 -27.04 57.14 39.18
C LEU A 648 -25.89 56.18 38.89
N ASP A 649 -24.84 56.67 38.23
CA ASP A 649 -23.60 55.91 38.01
C ASP A 649 -22.71 55.81 39.27
N CYS A 650 -21.58 55.10 39.21
CA CYS A 650 -20.72 54.93 40.40
C CYS A 650 -20.03 56.22 40.90
N ASN A 651 -20.12 57.33 40.16
CA ASN A 651 -19.70 58.68 40.60
C ASN A 651 -20.89 59.55 41.09
N ASN A 652 -22.11 59.03 41.05
CA ASN A 652 -23.37 59.70 41.39
C ASN A 652 -23.83 60.76 40.37
N GLU A 653 -23.59 60.55 39.07
CA GLU A 653 -24.19 61.38 38.01
C GLU A 653 -25.45 60.73 37.40
N CYS A 654 -26.49 61.54 37.14
CA CYS A 654 -27.79 61.11 36.60
C CYS A 654 -27.66 60.67 35.14
N GLY A 655 -27.80 59.37 34.86
CA GLY A 655 -27.59 58.81 33.53
C GLY A 655 -26.12 58.85 33.07
N GLY A 656 -25.18 58.89 34.01
CA GLY A 656 -23.75 58.69 33.72
C GLY A 656 -23.45 57.24 33.32
N THR A 657 -22.27 57.01 32.76
CA THR A 657 -21.83 55.70 32.26
C THR A 657 -20.62 55.15 33.01
N ALA A 658 -20.31 55.66 34.21
CA ALA A 658 -19.21 55.13 35.01
C ALA A 658 -19.61 53.82 35.70
N GLU A 659 -18.88 52.75 35.40
CA GLU A 659 -19.05 51.43 36.00
C GLU A 659 -17.85 51.06 36.88
N LEU A 660 -18.04 50.11 37.79
CA LEU A 660 -16.95 49.51 38.54
C LEU A 660 -16.23 48.51 37.64
N ASP A 661 -14.89 48.56 37.63
CA ASP A 661 -14.09 47.50 37.06
C ASP A 661 -14.12 46.24 37.97
N GLU A 662 -13.62 45.10 37.49
CA GLU A 662 -13.70 43.82 38.23
C GLU A 662 -12.83 43.83 39.50
N CYS A 663 -11.86 44.75 39.60
CA CYS A 663 -11.11 45.04 40.82
C CYS A 663 -11.87 45.93 41.83
N GLY A 664 -13.08 46.41 41.48
CA GLY A 664 -13.93 47.23 42.34
C GLY A 664 -13.65 48.73 42.30
N VAL A 665 -13.05 49.25 41.22
CA VAL A 665 -12.70 50.67 41.06
C VAL A 665 -13.55 51.34 39.96
N CYS A 666 -14.20 52.45 40.29
CA CYS A 666 -15.07 53.18 39.36
C CYS A 666 -14.26 53.82 38.22
N ASN A 667 -14.54 53.45 36.97
CA ASN A 667 -13.72 53.74 35.78
C ASN A 667 -12.24 53.31 35.92
N GLY A 668 -11.99 52.20 36.64
CA GLY A 668 -10.71 51.51 36.61
C GLY A 668 -10.46 50.79 35.27
N ASN A 669 -9.29 50.18 35.13
CA ASN A 669 -8.88 49.45 33.93
C ASN A 669 -8.29 48.07 34.24
N ASN A 670 -8.74 47.44 35.33
CA ASN A 670 -8.37 46.09 35.82
C ASN A 670 -6.88 45.84 36.16
N ILE A 671 -5.96 46.73 35.78
CA ILE A 671 -4.49 46.58 35.99
C ILE A 671 -4.12 46.37 37.47
N SER A 672 -4.91 46.88 38.42
CA SER A 672 -4.59 46.79 39.86
C SER A 672 -4.84 45.43 40.51
N CYS A 673 -5.43 44.46 39.80
CA CYS A 673 -5.64 43.08 40.30
C CYS A 673 -5.49 42.01 39.21
N THR A 674 -4.80 42.33 38.11
CA THR A 674 -4.41 41.38 37.06
C THR A 674 -3.02 40.82 37.31
N GLY A 675 -2.84 39.53 37.02
CA GLY A 675 -1.61 38.76 37.20
C GLY A 675 -1.92 37.26 37.14
N CYS A 676 -0.92 36.39 36.98
CA CYS A 676 -1.16 34.95 36.97
C CYS A 676 -1.70 34.45 38.32
N THR A 677 -2.84 33.76 38.30
CA THR A 677 -3.54 33.26 39.51
C THR A 677 -3.23 31.79 39.84
N ASP A 678 -2.41 31.10 39.05
CA ASP A 678 -2.05 29.69 39.25
C ASP A 678 -0.73 29.56 40.04
N ALA A 679 -0.77 28.84 41.16
CA ALA A 679 0.36 28.68 42.07
C ALA A 679 1.50 27.79 41.53
N GLU A 680 1.29 27.05 40.43
CA GLU A 680 2.31 26.23 39.78
C GLU A 680 3.03 26.95 38.62
N ALA A 681 2.60 28.17 38.26
CA ALA A 681 3.22 28.99 37.22
C ALA A 681 4.43 29.79 37.73
N CYS A 682 5.39 30.03 36.84
CA CYS A 682 6.63 30.77 37.12
C CYS A 682 6.40 32.25 37.43
N ASN A 683 5.34 32.85 36.88
CA ASN A 683 4.98 34.26 37.08
C ASN A 683 3.79 34.48 38.04
N PHE A 684 3.49 33.51 38.91
CA PHE A 684 2.37 33.56 39.86
C PHE A 684 2.37 34.81 40.78
N ASP A 685 1.24 35.51 40.86
CA ASP A 685 0.98 36.57 41.85
C ASP A 685 -0.26 36.25 42.70
N ASN A 686 -0.05 36.02 44.01
CA ASN A 686 -1.17 35.74 44.93
C ASN A 686 -2.07 36.96 45.22
N ALA A 687 -1.71 38.16 44.75
CA ALA A 687 -2.57 39.34 44.82
C ALA A 687 -3.52 39.48 43.63
N ALA A 688 -3.34 38.70 42.56
CA ALA A 688 -4.20 38.73 41.38
C ALA A 688 -5.55 38.06 41.64
N ILE A 689 -6.60 38.59 41.00
CA ILE A 689 -7.97 38.08 41.03
C ILE A 689 -8.43 37.73 39.61
N ILE A 690 -7.84 38.38 38.60
CA ILE A 690 -8.12 38.21 37.17
C ILE A 690 -6.83 37.71 36.52
N ASN A 691 -6.87 36.54 35.89
CA ASN A 691 -5.69 35.95 35.22
C ASN A 691 -5.47 36.61 33.86
N ASP A 692 -4.30 37.24 33.65
CA ASP A 692 -3.89 37.86 32.38
C ASP A 692 -2.82 37.06 31.61
N GLY A 693 -2.36 35.93 32.16
CA GLY A 693 -1.44 35.00 31.50
C GLY A 693 -0.48 34.34 32.47
N CYS A 694 -0.54 33.01 32.57
CA CYS A 694 0.41 32.21 33.35
C CYS A 694 1.51 31.66 32.44
N GLU A 695 2.75 31.99 32.76
CA GLU A 695 3.95 31.41 32.15
C GLU A 695 4.41 30.24 33.00
N TYR A 696 4.38 29.04 32.42
CA TYR A 696 4.88 27.82 33.06
C TYR A 696 6.29 27.51 32.53
N ALA A 697 7.05 26.71 33.27
CA ALA A 697 8.34 26.25 32.78
C ALA A 697 8.13 25.40 31.52
N ILE A 698 8.95 25.63 30.51
CA ILE A 698 8.98 24.77 29.32
C ILE A 698 9.35 23.35 29.77
N GLU A 699 8.76 22.34 29.15
CA GLU A 699 9.05 20.94 29.46
C GLU A 699 10.57 20.69 29.48
N ASN A 700 11.02 19.98 30.51
CA ASN A 700 12.45 19.73 30.81
C ASN A 700 13.31 20.95 31.21
N PHE A 701 12.73 22.13 31.45
CA PHE A 701 13.40 23.29 32.05
C PHE A 701 12.78 23.69 33.39
N ASN A 702 13.49 24.50 34.19
CA ASN A 702 12.94 25.18 35.35
C ASN A 702 12.49 26.63 35.01
N CYS A 703 11.83 27.29 35.96
CA CYS A 703 11.37 28.69 35.81
C CYS A 703 12.49 29.74 35.66
N ASP A 704 13.73 29.40 35.99
CA ASP A 704 14.91 30.27 35.80
C ASP A 704 15.59 30.04 34.42
N GLY A 705 15.12 29.05 33.65
CA GLY A 705 15.65 28.68 32.33
C GLY A 705 16.77 27.63 32.34
N ASP A 706 17.02 26.96 33.47
CA ASP A 706 18.00 25.86 33.53
C ASP A 706 17.38 24.53 33.06
N CYS A 707 18.14 23.76 32.28
CA CYS A 707 17.77 22.40 31.85
C CYS A 707 17.76 21.43 33.05
N LEU A 708 16.70 20.62 33.15
CA LEU A 708 16.48 19.63 34.21
C LEU A 708 16.88 18.19 33.82
N ILE A 709 17.17 17.95 32.54
CA ILE A 709 17.66 16.68 32.00
C ILE A 709 19.06 16.86 31.38
N LEU A 710 19.56 15.86 30.65
CA LEU A 710 20.83 15.97 29.96
C LEU A 710 20.73 16.89 28.74
N VAL A 711 21.81 17.61 28.48
CA VAL A 711 22.00 18.45 27.30
C VAL A 711 22.82 17.64 26.30
N ASP A 712 22.39 17.65 25.04
CA ASP A 712 23.04 16.91 23.95
C ASP A 712 24.37 17.55 23.50
N CYS A 713 25.06 16.98 22.50
CA CYS A 713 26.33 17.55 22.05
C CYS A 713 26.20 18.86 21.25
N ASN A 714 25.00 19.25 20.81
CA ASN A 714 24.72 20.54 20.16
C ASN A 714 24.43 21.64 21.18
N GLY A 715 24.17 21.28 22.43
CA GLY A 715 23.81 22.20 23.50
C GLY A 715 22.31 22.32 23.71
N GLU A 716 21.51 21.41 23.16
CA GLU A 716 20.05 21.40 23.28
C GLU A 716 19.61 20.51 24.46
N CYS A 717 18.72 21.06 25.31
CA CYS A 717 18.21 20.36 26.49
C CYS A 717 17.22 19.26 26.06
N GLY A 718 17.54 18.00 26.36
CA GLY A 718 16.74 16.87 25.90
C GLY A 718 16.89 16.55 24.41
N GLY A 719 17.87 17.15 23.72
CA GLY A 719 18.22 16.74 22.37
C GLY A 719 18.76 15.31 22.33
N THR A 720 18.62 14.67 21.18
CA THR A 720 19.09 13.29 20.92
C THR A 720 20.44 13.25 20.21
N ALA A 721 21.03 14.40 19.85
CA ALA A 721 22.25 14.42 19.06
C ALA A 721 23.45 13.87 19.85
N THR A 722 24.03 12.82 19.30
CA THR A 722 25.27 12.19 19.76
C THR A 722 26.45 12.61 18.87
N LEU A 723 27.66 12.40 19.37
CA LEU A 723 28.87 12.52 18.56
C LEU A 723 28.97 11.30 17.65
N ASP A 724 29.15 11.53 16.36
CA ASP A 724 29.52 10.47 15.42
C ASP A 724 30.98 10.04 15.61
N GLU A 725 31.40 9.05 14.83
CA GLU A 725 32.76 8.50 14.85
C GLU A 725 33.84 9.53 14.48
N CYS A 726 33.45 10.57 13.73
CA CYS A 726 34.28 11.72 13.38
C CYS A 726 34.29 12.82 14.45
N ASN A 727 33.61 12.62 15.58
CA ASN A 727 33.37 13.60 16.65
C ASN A 727 32.62 14.86 16.18
N VAL A 728 31.75 14.72 15.17
CA VAL A 728 30.79 15.73 14.74
C VAL A 728 29.45 15.43 15.40
N CYS A 729 28.84 16.45 16.03
CA CYS A 729 27.54 16.27 16.67
C CYS A 729 26.42 16.18 15.63
N GLY A 730 25.65 15.09 15.63
CA GLY A 730 24.63 14.83 14.62
C GLY A 730 25.18 14.70 13.19
N GLY A 731 26.44 14.26 13.04
CA GLY A 731 27.00 13.89 11.74
C GLY A 731 26.64 12.45 11.36
N ASN A 732 26.81 12.11 10.09
CA ASN A 732 26.52 10.78 9.54
C ASN A 732 27.73 9.83 9.60
N GLY A 733 28.79 10.18 10.32
CA GLY A 733 30.08 9.49 10.21
C GLY A 733 30.78 9.75 8.87
N PRO A 734 31.85 9.00 8.57
CA PRO A 734 32.50 9.05 7.26
C PRO A 734 31.65 8.34 6.20
N GLN A 735 31.82 8.71 4.93
CA GLN A 735 31.19 7.98 3.82
C GLN A 735 31.74 6.55 3.74
N LEU A 736 30.89 5.59 3.37
CA LEU A 736 31.29 4.17 3.21
C LEU A 736 32.55 4.05 2.33
N PHE A 737 33.57 3.32 2.81
CA PHE A 737 34.92 3.17 2.25
C PHE A 737 35.89 4.37 2.39
N TYR A 738 35.47 5.48 3.02
CA TYR A 738 36.33 6.65 3.27
C TYR A 738 36.59 6.88 4.77
N ASP A 739 37.59 7.70 5.08
CA ASP A 739 37.83 8.23 6.42
C ASP A 739 37.15 9.61 6.66
N CYS A 740 37.22 10.11 7.89
CA CYS A 740 36.62 11.39 8.30
C CYS A 740 37.25 12.64 7.62
N ASP A 741 38.41 12.51 6.96
CA ASP A 741 39.05 13.57 6.18
C ASP A 741 38.72 13.43 4.67
N GLY A 742 37.96 12.40 4.27
CA GLY A 742 37.55 12.11 2.89
C GLY A 742 38.61 11.38 2.06
N ASN A 743 39.58 10.72 2.69
CA ASN A 743 40.52 9.83 2.00
C ASN A 743 39.94 8.42 1.91
N CYS A 744 40.18 7.71 0.81
CA CYS A 744 39.79 6.31 0.72
C CYS A 744 40.59 5.42 1.70
N LEU A 745 39.95 4.37 2.23
CA LEU A 745 40.55 3.38 3.12
C LEU A 745 41.43 2.36 2.36
N ALA A 746 41.09 2.04 1.10
CA ALA A 746 41.83 1.13 0.21
C ALA A 746 41.75 1.61 -1.25
N ASP A 747 42.91 1.95 -1.82
CA ASP A 747 43.09 2.49 -3.18
C ASP A 747 44.39 1.88 -3.72
N ILE A 748 44.28 0.83 -4.53
CA ILE A 748 45.39 -0.01 -5.00
C ILE A 748 46.25 0.69 -6.06
N ASP A 749 45.62 1.42 -6.98
CA ASP A 749 46.30 2.01 -8.14
C ASP A 749 46.62 3.51 -8.00
N GLY A 750 45.94 4.21 -7.09
CA GLY A 750 46.11 5.63 -6.77
C GLY A 750 45.22 6.61 -7.54
N ASP A 751 44.05 6.20 -8.04
CA ASP A 751 43.13 7.05 -8.81
C ASP A 751 42.19 7.94 -7.96
N LEU A 752 42.12 7.66 -6.64
CA LEU A 752 41.26 8.28 -5.61
C LEU A 752 39.79 7.82 -5.58
N ILE A 753 39.44 6.77 -6.30
CA ILE A 753 38.28 5.91 -6.06
C ILE A 753 38.72 4.82 -5.05
N CYS A 754 37.75 4.14 -4.44
CA CYS A 754 38.04 3.03 -3.53
C CYS A 754 37.97 1.69 -4.25
N ASP A 755 38.80 0.73 -3.84
CA ASP A 755 38.85 -0.62 -4.42
C ASP A 755 37.44 -1.29 -4.50
N GLU A 756 36.54 -1.01 -3.54
CA GLU A 756 35.17 -1.52 -3.52
C GLU A 756 34.17 -0.79 -4.45
N LEU A 757 34.59 0.33 -5.04
CA LEU A 757 33.81 1.19 -5.94
C LEU A 757 34.45 1.35 -7.33
N ASP A 758 35.63 0.76 -7.53
CA ASP A 758 36.46 0.93 -8.71
C ASP A 758 36.23 -0.20 -9.74
N ASN A 759 35.77 0.16 -10.94
CA ASN A 759 35.57 -0.78 -12.04
C ASN A 759 36.86 -1.18 -12.79
N CYS A 760 38.04 -0.67 -12.39
CA CYS A 760 39.36 -1.16 -12.80
C CYS A 760 40.41 -1.17 -11.66
N ILE A 761 40.12 -1.79 -10.51
CA ILE A 761 40.96 -1.97 -9.27
C ILE A 761 42.51 -2.03 -9.42
N GLU A 762 43.09 -2.47 -10.55
CA GLU A 762 44.56 -2.50 -10.78
C GLU A 762 45.09 -1.45 -11.80
N ASP A 763 44.23 -0.70 -12.49
CA ASP A 763 44.50 0.09 -13.71
C ASP A 763 43.79 1.48 -13.73
N ASN A 764 44.46 2.46 -13.11
CA ASN A 764 44.07 3.88 -12.89
C ASN A 764 43.07 4.51 -13.88
N ASN A 765 41.79 4.61 -13.49
CA ASN A 765 40.71 5.16 -14.30
C ASN A 765 39.73 6.11 -13.53
N PRO A 766 40.16 7.32 -13.13
CA PRO A 766 39.37 8.23 -12.28
C PRO A 766 38.03 8.74 -12.83
N ASP A 767 37.67 8.41 -14.07
CA ASP A 767 36.38 8.73 -14.68
C ASP A 767 35.41 7.53 -14.73
N GLN A 768 35.87 6.33 -14.35
CA GLN A 768 35.06 5.12 -14.15
C GLN A 768 34.19 4.78 -15.37
N VAL A 769 34.67 5.11 -16.57
CA VAL A 769 33.91 4.94 -17.82
C VAL A 769 33.84 3.46 -18.20
N ASP A 770 32.62 2.95 -18.23
CA ASP A 770 32.22 1.67 -18.80
C ASP A 770 31.25 1.98 -19.95
N PHE A 771 31.64 1.71 -21.21
CA PHE A 771 30.85 2.11 -22.37
C PHE A 771 29.83 1.04 -22.84
N ASP A 772 30.05 -0.24 -22.51
CA ASP A 772 29.13 -1.34 -22.85
C ASP A 772 28.34 -1.90 -21.66
N ASN A 773 28.51 -1.31 -20.48
CA ASN A 773 27.84 -1.64 -19.21
C ASN A 773 28.08 -3.09 -18.78
N ASP A 774 29.31 -3.60 -18.92
CA ASP A 774 29.67 -4.98 -18.53
C ASP A 774 30.19 -5.10 -17.08
N GLY A 775 30.43 -3.98 -16.41
CA GLY A 775 30.91 -3.90 -15.03
C GLY A 775 32.43 -3.72 -14.90
N PHE A 776 33.18 -3.74 -16.00
CA PHE A 776 34.60 -3.42 -16.04
C PHE A 776 34.83 -2.11 -16.80
N GLY A 777 35.73 -1.26 -16.31
CA GLY A 777 36.05 0.00 -16.99
C GLY A 777 36.77 -0.21 -18.33
N ASP A 778 36.58 0.74 -19.25
CA ASP A 778 37.11 0.70 -20.62
C ASP A 778 38.64 0.48 -20.71
N GLU A 779 39.41 0.94 -19.69
CA GLU A 779 40.88 0.80 -19.65
C GLU A 779 41.35 -0.62 -19.27
N CYS A 780 40.57 -1.37 -18.47
CA CYS A 780 40.85 -2.76 -18.12
C CYS A 780 40.05 -3.78 -18.97
N SER A 781 39.07 -3.34 -19.75
CA SER A 781 38.26 -4.17 -20.65
C SER A 781 38.91 -4.46 -22.03
N CYS A 782 38.53 -5.57 -22.65
CA CYS A 782 39.19 -6.12 -23.85
C CYS A 782 38.66 -5.57 -25.19
N GLN A 783 38.85 -4.27 -25.45
CA GLN A 783 38.24 -3.59 -26.61
C GLN A 783 38.81 -3.92 -28.02
N SER A 784 39.78 -4.84 -28.22
CA SER A 784 40.35 -5.09 -29.56
C SER A 784 40.54 -6.57 -29.98
N VAL A 785 39.83 -6.97 -31.04
CA VAL A 785 39.90 -8.31 -31.66
C VAL A 785 40.75 -8.26 -32.93
N ASP A 786 42.00 -8.70 -32.84
CA ASP A 786 42.94 -8.81 -33.96
C ASP A 786 43.18 -10.30 -34.28
N ILE A 787 42.46 -10.85 -35.27
CA ILE A 787 42.41 -12.29 -35.54
C ILE A 787 43.70 -12.74 -36.25
N LEU A 788 44.67 -13.12 -35.43
CA LEU A 788 45.93 -13.75 -35.79
C LEU A 788 45.95 -15.17 -35.24
N GLY A 789 45.66 -16.17 -36.07
CA GLY A 789 45.60 -17.57 -35.64
C GLY A 789 45.82 -18.58 -36.76
N ASP A 790 46.58 -19.64 -36.44
CA ASP A 790 46.69 -20.83 -37.27
C ASP A 790 45.37 -21.62 -37.25
N ILE A 791 44.76 -21.83 -38.42
CA ILE A 791 43.59 -22.71 -38.56
C ILE A 791 44.08 -24.14 -38.81
N LEU A 792 43.80 -25.06 -37.87
CA LEU A 792 44.13 -26.48 -38.00
C LEU A 792 42.85 -27.31 -38.29
N VAL A 793 42.66 -27.70 -39.54
CA VAL A 793 41.58 -28.61 -39.95
C VAL A 793 42.11 -30.04 -40.01
N GLU A 794 41.46 -30.97 -39.31
CA GLU A 794 41.84 -32.38 -39.32
C GLU A 794 41.21 -33.17 -40.48
N ASP A 795 39.97 -32.84 -40.91
CA ASP A 795 39.36 -33.30 -42.17
C ASP A 795 38.26 -32.34 -42.67
N GLY A 796 37.98 -32.33 -43.98
CA GLY A 796 36.92 -31.53 -44.62
C GLY A 796 37.38 -30.24 -45.35
N SER A 797 36.41 -29.44 -45.80
CA SER A 797 36.61 -28.18 -46.54
C SER A 797 35.64 -27.09 -46.03
N PHE A 798 36.05 -25.82 -46.04
CA PHE A 798 35.29 -24.70 -45.48
C PHE A 798 35.54 -23.37 -46.22
N VAL A 799 34.67 -22.37 -46.01
CA VAL A 799 34.74 -21.00 -46.54
C VAL A 799 34.44 -20.00 -45.41
N ILE A 800 35.12 -18.86 -45.38
CA ILE A 800 34.90 -17.79 -44.40
C ILE A 800 34.33 -16.54 -45.09
N TYR A 801 33.35 -15.91 -44.45
CA TYR A 801 32.73 -14.63 -44.84
C TYR A 801 32.95 -13.57 -43.76
N SER A 802 33.06 -12.30 -44.18
CA SER A 802 32.89 -11.14 -43.30
C SER A 802 31.59 -10.43 -43.65
N LEU A 803 30.84 -9.96 -42.64
CA LEU A 803 29.55 -9.28 -42.82
C LEU A 803 29.67 -7.74 -42.80
N SER A 804 30.89 -7.19 -42.75
CA SER A 804 31.11 -5.74 -42.82
C SER A 804 30.70 -5.16 -44.18
N ASN A 805 29.86 -4.13 -44.17
CA ASN A 805 29.37 -3.44 -45.38
C ASN A 805 30.47 -2.70 -46.19
N ASN A 806 31.70 -2.60 -45.68
CA ASN A 806 32.80 -1.84 -46.30
C ASN A 806 33.91 -2.69 -46.94
N LEU A 807 33.78 -4.02 -46.97
CA LEU A 807 34.76 -4.93 -47.58
C LEU A 807 34.18 -5.69 -48.78
N SER A 808 34.97 -5.84 -49.85
CA SER A 808 34.52 -6.44 -51.10
C SER A 808 34.51 -7.98 -51.02
N ASN A 809 33.33 -8.55 -50.86
CA ASN A 809 33.08 -10.01 -50.86
C ASN A 809 33.36 -10.67 -52.23
N THR A 810 34.64 -10.87 -52.60
CA THR A 810 35.03 -11.59 -53.83
C THR A 810 36.42 -12.25 -53.76
N ILE A 811 36.61 -13.32 -52.97
CA ILE A 811 37.62 -14.37 -53.23
C ILE A 811 37.04 -15.71 -52.71
N ASP A 812 37.00 -16.75 -53.55
CA ASP A 812 36.88 -18.15 -53.11
C ASP A 812 38.25 -18.63 -52.62
N TRP A 813 38.36 -19.15 -51.39
CA TRP A 813 39.62 -19.66 -50.83
C TRP A 813 39.62 -21.18 -50.82
N ASP A 814 40.73 -21.77 -51.29
CA ASP A 814 40.99 -23.21 -51.30
C ASP A 814 42.32 -23.41 -50.55
N VAL A 815 42.25 -23.72 -49.25
CA VAL A 815 43.41 -23.71 -48.34
C VAL A 815 43.68 -25.11 -47.81
N ILE A 816 44.68 -25.78 -48.40
CA ILE A 816 45.28 -26.99 -47.84
C ILE A 816 46.54 -26.58 -47.08
N GLY A 817 46.38 -26.30 -45.78
CA GLY A 817 47.45 -26.03 -44.82
C GLY A 817 48.15 -24.67 -44.99
N GLY A 818 47.62 -23.63 -44.34
CA GLY A 818 48.28 -22.32 -44.24
C GLY A 818 47.45 -21.25 -43.53
N GLU A 819 48.12 -20.51 -42.65
CA GLU A 819 47.65 -19.36 -41.85
C GLU A 819 46.90 -18.28 -42.67
N VAL A 820 45.86 -17.67 -42.08
CA VAL A 820 45.12 -16.53 -42.66
C VAL A 820 45.09 -15.39 -41.66
N VAL A 821 45.60 -14.22 -42.06
CA VAL A 821 45.72 -13.02 -41.22
C VAL A 821 44.70 -11.98 -41.66
N PHE A 822 43.94 -11.43 -40.71
CA PHE A 822 42.99 -10.34 -40.95
C PHE A 822 43.13 -9.24 -39.89
N THR A 823 43.01 -7.98 -40.33
CA THR A 823 43.05 -6.80 -39.46
C THR A 823 41.93 -5.85 -39.87
N SER A 824 40.98 -5.54 -38.98
CA SER A 824 39.93 -4.54 -39.21
C SER A 824 40.00 -3.43 -38.19
N SER A 825 40.13 -2.19 -38.67
CA SER A 825 40.00 -1.00 -37.83
C SER A 825 38.54 -0.57 -37.67
N SER A 826 38.17 -0.21 -36.43
CA SER A 826 37.08 0.68 -36.01
C SER A 826 35.60 0.24 -36.11
N GLU A 827 35.27 -1.01 -36.44
CA GLU A 827 33.94 -1.59 -36.19
C GLU A 827 34.08 -3.10 -35.89
N PRO A 828 33.24 -3.72 -35.04
CA PRO A 828 33.34 -5.14 -34.68
C PRO A 828 33.13 -6.04 -35.91
N PRO A 829 34.13 -6.86 -36.30
CA PRO A 829 34.04 -7.67 -37.51
C PRO A 829 33.21 -8.94 -37.26
N THR A 830 31.95 -8.97 -37.69
CA THR A 830 31.20 -10.24 -37.70
C THR A 830 31.73 -11.17 -38.79
N ILE A 831 32.09 -12.39 -38.39
CA ILE A 831 32.61 -13.44 -39.26
C ILE A 831 31.65 -14.63 -39.25
N ALA A 832 31.43 -15.24 -40.42
CA ALA A 832 30.67 -16.47 -40.57
C ALA A 832 31.51 -17.53 -41.27
N ILE A 833 31.46 -18.78 -40.80
CA ILE A 833 32.24 -19.90 -41.34
C ILE A 833 31.27 -20.96 -41.85
N GLN A 834 31.38 -21.30 -43.12
CA GLN A 834 30.56 -22.31 -43.79
C GLN A 834 31.42 -23.52 -44.16
N TRP A 835 31.12 -24.67 -43.56
CA TRP A 835 31.70 -25.95 -43.98
C TRP A 835 30.99 -26.47 -45.23
N SER A 836 31.77 -26.97 -46.20
CA SER A 836 31.27 -27.49 -47.47
C SER A 836 31.19 -29.02 -47.53
N GLU A 837 31.89 -29.72 -46.63
CA GLU A 837 31.79 -31.17 -46.41
C GLU A 837 31.70 -31.49 -44.89
N LEU A 838 31.33 -32.73 -44.55
CA LEU A 838 31.29 -33.20 -43.15
C LEU A 838 32.73 -33.31 -42.60
N GLY A 839 32.98 -32.85 -41.38
CA GLY A 839 34.31 -32.85 -40.77
C GLY A 839 34.31 -32.46 -39.29
N GLN A 840 35.52 -32.45 -38.71
CA GLN A 840 35.83 -31.98 -37.36
C GLN A 840 37.01 -30.99 -37.46
N GLY A 841 37.02 -29.92 -36.66
CA GLY A 841 38.16 -29.01 -36.62
C GLY A 841 38.11 -27.99 -35.48
N THR A 842 39.27 -27.37 -35.23
CA THR A 842 39.45 -26.40 -34.15
C THR A 842 39.87 -25.05 -34.73
N ILE A 843 39.20 -23.99 -34.30
CA ILE A 843 39.50 -22.59 -34.66
C ILE A 843 40.05 -21.91 -33.41
N ILE A 844 41.23 -21.29 -33.52
CA ILE A 844 41.86 -20.54 -32.41
C ILE A 844 41.81 -19.05 -32.74
N ILE A 845 41.18 -18.27 -31.86
CA ILE A 845 41.05 -16.82 -31.98
C ILE A 845 41.89 -16.18 -30.87
N ASN A 846 42.94 -15.45 -31.27
CA ASN A 846 43.69 -14.60 -30.35
C ASN A 846 43.10 -13.18 -30.38
N GLN A 847 43.12 -12.51 -29.23
CA GLN A 847 42.70 -11.13 -29.00
C GLN A 847 43.82 -10.42 -28.23
N TYR A 848 43.94 -9.10 -28.38
CA TYR A 848 45.01 -8.31 -27.76
C TYR A 848 44.39 -7.18 -26.93
N TYR A 849 44.92 -6.92 -25.74
CA TYR A 849 44.50 -5.82 -24.88
C TYR A 849 45.70 -5.10 -24.25
N GLY A 850 45.52 -3.80 -23.99
CA GLY A 850 46.60 -2.90 -23.58
C GLY A 850 47.80 -2.89 -24.55
N SER A 851 49.00 -2.63 -24.02
CA SER A 851 50.23 -2.55 -24.83
C SER A 851 50.95 -3.89 -25.04
N SER A 852 50.50 -4.98 -24.41
CA SER A 852 51.17 -6.30 -24.50
C SER A 852 50.34 -7.53 -24.07
N GLY A 853 49.06 -7.40 -23.71
CA GLY A 853 48.22 -8.52 -23.28
C GLY A 853 47.68 -9.35 -24.45
N THR A 854 47.43 -10.64 -24.22
CA THR A 854 46.75 -11.54 -25.18
C THR A 854 45.78 -12.48 -24.48
N CYS A 855 44.55 -12.57 -24.98
CA CYS A 855 43.57 -13.59 -24.62
C CYS A 855 43.36 -14.55 -25.81
N SER A 856 43.15 -15.84 -25.56
CA SER A 856 43.04 -16.88 -26.60
C SER A 856 41.80 -17.74 -26.36
N ASN A 857 40.91 -17.81 -27.35
CA ASN A 857 39.70 -18.63 -27.32
C ASN A 857 39.78 -19.74 -28.39
N GLU A 858 39.57 -20.99 -27.97
CA GLU A 858 39.53 -22.16 -28.86
C GLU A 858 38.09 -22.65 -29.08
N LEU A 859 37.65 -22.72 -30.34
CA LEU A 859 36.34 -23.22 -30.73
C LEU A 859 36.47 -24.55 -31.47
N ASN A 860 35.96 -25.63 -30.88
CA ASN A 860 35.90 -26.96 -31.50
C ASN A 860 34.54 -27.14 -32.21
N VAL A 861 34.57 -27.56 -33.49
CA VAL A 861 33.37 -27.68 -34.34
C VAL A 861 33.28 -29.08 -34.96
N ASP A 862 32.19 -29.78 -34.67
CA ASP A 862 31.87 -31.14 -35.14
C ASP A 862 30.61 -31.13 -36.02
N ILE A 863 30.70 -31.63 -37.26
CA ILE A 863 29.53 -31.76 -38.15
C ILE A 863 29.17 -33.23 -38.36
N VAL A 864 28.25 -33.72 -37.53
CA VAL A 864 27.78 -35.12 -37.53
C VAL A 864 26.36 -35.24 -38.12
N THR A 865 26.10 -36.32 -38.84
CA THR A 865 24.82 -36.55 -39.55
C THR A 865 23.64 -36.76 -38.60
N SER A 866 22.51 -36.10 -38.89
CA SER A 866 21.29 -36.08 -38.07
C SER A 866 20.60 -37.45 -37.84
N LEU A 867 19.84 -37.52 -36.74
CA LEU A 867 18.90 -38.62 -36.48
C LEU A 867 17.77 -38.68 -37.53
N SER A 868 17.47 -39.91 -37.99
CA SER A 868 16.22 -40.37 -38.62
C SER A 868 15.72 -39.66 -39.91
N LEU A 869 16.05 -40.27 -41.05
CA LEU A 869 15.89 -39.71 -42.40
C LEU A 869 14.57 -40.07 -43.13
N VAL A 870 13.47 -40.34 -42.40
CA VAL A 870 12.22 -40.89 -43.00
C VAL A 870 11.09 -39.85 -43.16
N ASN A 871 11.04 -38.80 -42.33
CA ASN A 871 9.91 -37.85 -42.33
C ASN A 871 10.13 -36.53 -43.10
N ASN A 872 11.35 -36.21 -43.56
CA ASN A 872 11.68 -34.92 -44.21
C ASN A 872 11.95 -35.02 -45.72
N ILE A 873 11.27 -35.92 -46.44
CA ILE A 873 11.46 -36.12 -47.90
C ILE A 873 10.79 -35.02 -48.76
N TYR A 874 10.03 -34.07 -48.17
CA TYR A 874 9.21 -33.13 -48.94
C TYR A 874 9.32 -31.63 -48.65
N GLU A 875 10.07 -31.15 -47.65
CA GLU A 875 10.23 -29.71 -47.42
C GLU A 875 11.70 -29.27 -47.23
N SER A 876 12.04 -28.16 -47.88
CA SER A 876 13.42 -27.71 -48.14
C SER A 876 13.95 -26.76 -47.06
N ASN A 877 13.95 -27.21 -45.81
CA ASN A 877 14.46 -26.45 -44.65
C ASN A 877 15.67 -27.17 -44.03
N LYS A 878 16.87 -26.62 -44.25
CA LYS A 878 18.04 -26.91 -43.41
C LYS A 878 18.11 -25.82 -42.33
N ILE A 879 18.08 -26.21 -41.06
CA ILE A 879 18.36 -25.29 -39.96
C ILE A 879 19.88 -25.23 -39.79
N ILE A 880 20.44 -24.03 -39.74
CA ILE A 880 21.83 -23.78 -39.39
C ILE A 880 21.82 -23.22 -37.97
N LEU A 881 22.59 -23.84 -37.07
CA LEU A 881 22.82 -23.29 -35.74
C LEU A 881 23.77 -22.11 -35.87
N VAL A 882 23.40 -20.94 -35.34
CA VAL A 882 24.30 -19.80 -35.21
C VAL A 882 24.63 -19.62 -33.73
N THR A 883 25.91 -19.60 -33.41
CA THR A 883 26.42 -19.28 -32.07
C THR A 883 27.28 -18.03 -32.13
N ASP A 884 27.30 -17.26 -31.05
CA ASP A 884 28.19 -16.10 -30.92
C ASP A 884 29.64 -16.50 -30.61
N PHE A 885 30.50 -15.50 -30.47
CA PHE A 885 31.93 -15.66 -30.17
C PHE A 885 32.21 -16.18 -28.73
N LEU A 886 31.18 -16.29 -27.88
CA LEU A 886 31.22 -16.91 -26.55
C LEU A 886 30.50 -18.28 -26.52
N GLY A 887 30.11 -18.82 -27.68
CA GLY A 887 29.43 -20.11 -27.80
C GLY A 887 27.92 -20.09 -27.50
N ARG A 888 27.32 -18.91 -27.30
CA ARG A 888 25.88 -18.77 -26.96
C ARG A 888 25.02 -18.83 -28.22
N LEU A 889 23.84 -19.46 -28.13
CA LEU A 889 22.89 -19.58 -29.26
C LEU A 889 22.27 -18.22 -29.69
N ILE A 890 22.46 -17.86 -30.96
CA ILE A 890 21.89 -16.69 -31.66
C ILE A 890 20.69 -17.15 -32.50
N ASN A 891 19.45 -16.82 -32.12
CA ASN A 891 18.22 -17.12 -32.92
C ASN A 891 16.98 -16.29 -32.53
N LYS A 892 16.81 -15.05 -33.00
CA LYS A 892 15.99 -14.09 -32.25
C LYS A 892 15.57 -12.70 -33.01
N ASP A 893 14.55 -11.85 -32.65
CA ASP A 893 14.31 -10.38 -33.03
C ASP A 893 14.30 -9.14 -31.97
N THR A 894 13.19 -8.43 -31.66
CA THR A 894 13.20 -7.20 -30.81
C THR A 894 13.03 -7.41 -29.30
N HIS A 895 12.81 -8.63 -28.83
CA HIS A 895 12.97 -8.99 -27.41
C HIS A 895 14.46 -9.23 -27.03
N GLN A 896 15.39 -8.38 -27.50
CA GLN A 896 16.85 -8.54 -27.32
C GLN A 896 17.43 -9.72 -28.13
N GLN A 897 17.30 -9.63 -29.47
CA GLN A 897 17.21 -10.84 -30.25
C GLN A 897 17.75 -10.77 -31.78
N PRO A 898 18.74 -11.61 -32.25
CA PRO A 898 19.25 -11.73 -33.67
C PRO A 898 18.92 -12.99 -34.57
N LEU A 899 18.52 -12.82 -35.86
CA LEU A 899 18.05 -13.87 -36.82
C LEU A 899 18.81 -13.97 -38.17
N MET A 900 19.18 -15.17 -38.66
CA MET A 900 19.44 -15.44 -40.10
C MET A 900 19.33 -16.93 -40.50
N TYR A 901 18.71 -17.22 -41.65
CA TYR A 901 18.71 -18.56 -42.31
C TYR A 901 19.23 -18.46 -43.74
N ILE A 902 20.04 -19.45 -44.19
CA ILE A 902 20.58 -19.54 -45.56
C ILE A 902 20.05 -20.82 -46.23
N TYR A 903 19.47 -20.67 -47.42
CA TYR A 903 19.02 -21.79 -48.26
C TYR A 903 20.10 -22.24 -49.26
N ASP A 904 20.08 -23.52 -49.63
CA ASP A 904 21.01 -24.20 -50.56
C ASP A 904 21.04 -23.60 -51.99
N ASP A 905 20.16 -22.65 -52.31
CA ASP A 905 20.04 -22.01 -53.62
C ASP A 905 20.69 -20.61 -53.72
N GLY A 906 21.25 -20.10 -52.62
CA GLY A 906 21.93 -18.80 -52.57
C GLY A 906 20.99 -17.58 -52.65
N SER A 907 19.68 -17.75 -52.40
CA SER A 907 18.73 -16.63 -52.41
C SER A 907 18.62 -15.93 -51.04
N VAL A 908 18.95 -14.64 -51.01
CA VAL A 908 18.73 -13.75 -49.85
C VAL A 908 17.36 -13.09 -49.99
N LYS A 909 16.47 -13.25 -48.99
CA LYS A 909 15.15 -12.58 -48.96
C LYS A 909 15.05 -11.60 -47.79
N LYS A 910 14.55 -10.40 -48.08
CA LYS A 910 14.39 -9.28 -47.14
C LYS A 910 13.23 -9.47 -46.15
N ILE A 911 13.34 -8.73 -45.04
CA ILE A 911 12.41 -8.59 -43.90
C ILE A 911 10.94 -8.43 -44.33
N TYR A 912 10.03 -9.06 -43.60
CA TYR A 912 8.58 -8.79 -43.62
C TYR A 912 8.04 -8.68 -42.20
N GLN A 913 7.30 -7.61 -41.94
CA GLN A 913 6.47 -7.39 -40.75
C GLN A 913 5.06 -7.91 -41.04
N ILE A 914 4.45 -8.69 -40.15
CA ILE A 914 3.06 -9.15 -40.28
C ILE A 914 2.35 -9.04 -38.94
N ASN A 915 1.36 -8.15 -38.85
CA ASN A 915 0.44 -8.08 -37.72
C ASN A 915 -0.32 -9.41 -37.58
N LYS A 916 -0.31 -10.02 -36.40
CA LYS A 916 -1.43 -9.83 -35.46
C LYS A 916 -1.02 -10.18 -34.04
#